data_AF-A0A3A4W8G0-F1
#
_entry.id   AF-A0A3A4W8G0-F1
#
_cell.length_a   1.000
_cell.length_b   1.000
_cell.length_c   1.000
_cell.angle_alpha   90.00
_cell.angle_beta   90.00
_cell.angle_gamma   90.00
#
_symmetry.space_group_name_H-M   'P 1'
#
loop_
_entity.id
_entity.type
_entity.pdbx_description
1 polymer ?
#
loop_
_entity_poly.entity_id
_entity_poly.type
_entity_poly.pdbx_seq_one_letter_code
_entity_poly.pdbx_strand_id
1 'polypeptide(L)'
;MVKEAYDSPKTYPPETSHEAYAACLETCHDSDGPAGSDIATYYASSVETAHAGHRINYSTEVVESTASAYLPAGSAMPCWECHNPHGSTRGNFAMAPDELSGSQITNARGVCTRCHREYDSAESTPTVAGMTLKKLPATVSQHSSAGSAGCAPCHGGNPHKASHHGGGAGGVECAECHGTTGSHAVHVSATDPRGPRNMTCSGCHDSGDFPYFASGTDSNSDGKYDLDETDVCDTCHSPGGDYNGVETVGDSVGAKDNWASRVYETTTTIQAGKEKWCAGCHDKSPSEVRGVSAPNVVGDEGAATGYGTGYGFYKTGHGLRLGLFPASEAPAAGVECAGCHDFSRNHMDSHARTYSAASDNYQDGYRLRSIGGQEPMDVPRIRTGPYSGTADAADSRLCYDAGCHDSDLYVNPGNLTTNFRESTYNSHELHMRSGGDWPNRWDSDWDGSGDSFDNCTACHNVHGSSSPAMVRHGELVSTPGTTDKVPALNFKYTTGGVELYPTRSQSNGGRLDLPGGGGSVGSNGVCSMCHNQQVSYSRTPTDFYPPRIVTAYGKAGCSTVALAFTKGVYTNSDGTGALVENDLALTDLDDMRTITGVNHAAGDAAAQLTLSSAFDASSDVGVDAVAAATSGSIFDAGGLGMDTGLVTILADETPPTLSERDPDHGATDVPRNQVLTFTLGDSAAGVDWTTFSISLVGDKGYSKTYTDLDTPVVSKSGTQSSYSVTVDPDTLFSLDEQIVVTVNAADLLGNALTPPAWSFTTEAAPTPQTVTLAPSGLGSNPGGYWTVPVADQWATYLDTNDGDTAYATSNTGAEGATLYMAMDDGSLEGATIQSIQFHVLARYVSGWSPDPPSYPGNIDIGYQTGAATQWEYNAPVPGSGSYIDVASGTYLTDSDGGVLDVTDITNLQIGIKRRTSGAYPLRITQVYAVITYLPGEP
;
A
#
# COMPACT_ATOMS: atom_id res chain seq x y z
N MET A 1 45.48 -8.98 -71.21
CA MET A 1 46.49 -9.74 -70.43
C MET A 1 45.79 -10.92 -69.80
N VAL A 2 46.49 -12.06 -69.76
CA VAL A 2 45.95 -13.38 -69.45
C VAL A 2 45.58 -13.50 -67.98
N LYS A 3 44.46 -14.20 -67.75
CA LYS A 3 43.92 -14.77 -66.52
C LYS A 3 45.02 -15.40 -65.64
N GLU A 4 45.38 -14.76 -64.54
CA GLU A 4 45.98 -15.46 -63.40
C GLU A 4 44.89 -15.79 -62.39
N ALA A 5 44.81 -17.07 -62.06
CA ALA A 5 43.93 -17.62 -61.05
C ALA A 5 44.40 -17.17 -59.67
N TYR A 6 43.51 -16.55 -58.90
CA TYR A 6 43.68 -16.32 -57.46
C TYR A 6 43.47 -17.66 -56.73
N ASP A 7 44.49 -18.53 -56.76
CA ASP A 7 44.54 -19.79 -56.00
C ASP A 7 45.58 -19.72 -54.85
N SER A 8 46.02 -18.52 -54.44
CA SER A 8 46.79 -18.36 -53.21
C SER A 8 45.86 -18.20 -52.01
N PRO A 9 46.16 -18.80 -50.82
CA PRO A 9 45.53 -18.36 -49.60
C PRO A 9 45.76 -16.86 -49.49
N LYS A 10 44.66 -16.07 -49.42
CA LYS A 10 44.72 -14.62 -49.29
C LYS A 10 45.67 -14.30 -48.13
N THR A 11 46.90 -13.90 -48.42
CA THR A 11 47.80 -13.33 -47.42
C THR A 11 47.26 -11.95 -47.13
N TYR A 12 46.34 -11.88 -46.18
CA TYR A 12 45.80 -10.62 -45.69
C TYR A 12 46.96 -9.80 -45.12
N PRO A 13 47.09 -8.51 -45.49
CA PRO A 13 48.10 -7.67 -44.88
C PRO A 13 47.87 -7.61 -43.36
N PRO A 14 48.93 -7.72 -42.53
CA PRO A 14 48.79 -7.56 -41.10
C PRO A 14 48.28 -6.15 -40.77
N GLU A 15 47.49 -6.09 -39.71
CA GLU A 15 46.60 -4.99 -39.31
C GLU A 15 47.13 -3.57 -39.56
N THR A 16 46.20 -2.68 -39.94
CA THR A 16 46.30 -1.21 -40.03
C THR A 16 46.86 -0.59 -41.31
N SER A 17 47.21 -1.34 -42.37
CA SER A 17 47.56 -0.66 -43.62
C SER A 17 46.30 -0.10 -44.30
N HIS A 18 46.34 1.21 -44.53
CA HIS A 18 45.44 2.00 -45.38
C HIS A 18 45.10 1.29 -46.72
N GLU A 19 45.95 0.37 -47.18
CA GLU A 19 45.85 -0.41 -48.42
C GLU A 19 44.65 -1.37 -48.49
N ALA A 20 44.16 -1.89 -47.36
CA ALA A 20 42.97 -2.77 -47.33
C ALA A 20 41.67 -2.02 -47.71
N TYR A 21 41.67 -0.69 -47.58
CA TYR A 21 40.48 0.13 -47.80
C TYR A 21 40.70 1.15 -48.93
N ALA A 22 41.96 1.47 -49.25
CA ALA A 22 42.36 2.42 -50.29
C ALA A 22 41.77 2.09 -51.67
N ALA A 23 41.72 0.82 -52.07
CA ALA A 23 41.14 0.48 -53.38
C ALA A 23 39.65 0.86 -53.49
N CYS A 24 38.88 0.70 -52.41
CA CYS A 24 37.47 1.08 -52.39
C CYS A 24 37.27 2.59 -52.25
N LEU A 25 38.02 3.24 -51.34
CA LEU A 25 37.86 4.65 -50.96
C LEU A 25 38.61 5.65 -51.86
N GLU A 26 39.65 5.21 -52.58
CA GLU A 26 40.45 6.08 -53.46
C GLU A 26 40.15 5.83 -54.94
N THR A 27 39.66 4.64 -55.31
CA THR A 27 39.62 4.19 -56.72
C THR A 27 38.21 3.92 -57.27
N CYS A 28 37.26 3.52 -56.42
CA CYS A 28 35.91 3.12 -56.85
C CYS A 28 34.80 4.02 -56.34
N HIS A 29 35.00 4.66 -55.19
CA HIS A 29 34.12 5.67 -54.63
C HIS A 29 34.97 6.92 -54.41
N ASP A 30 34.62 8.03 -55.05
CA ASP A 30 35.11 9.33 -54.59
C ASP A 30 34.37 9.69 -53.28
N SER A 31 34.58 10.88 -52.75
CA SER A 31 33.86 11.40 -51.59
C SER A 31 32.34 11.53 -51.82
N ASP A 32 31.78 11.03 -52.92
CA ASP A 32 30.35 11.05 -53.24
C ASP A 32 29.94 9.70 -53.88
N GLY A 33 29.58 8.73 -53.04
CA GLY A 33 29.06 7.46 -53.52
C GLY A 33 27.81 7.59 -54.40
N PRO A 34 27.37 6.54 -55.11
CA PRO A 34 26.18 6.58 -55.98
C PRO A 34 24.85 6.90 -55.24
N ALA A 35 24.89 7.02 -53.91
CA ALA A 35 23.79 7.49 -53.06
C ALA A 35 23.96 8.94 -52.56
N GLY A 36 24.90 9.73 -53.10
CA GLY A 36 25.11 11.14 -52.76
C GLY A 36 25.60 11.39 -51.33
N SER A 37 26.25 10.41 -50.71
CA SER A 37 26.82 10.50 -49.35
C SER A 37 28.32 10.21 -49.40
N ASP A 38 29.08 10.95 -48.60
CA ASP A 38 30.53 10.76 -48.49
C ASP A 38 30.83 9.42 -47.83
N ILE A 39 31.24 8.46 -48.66
CA ILE A 39 31.55 7.09 -48.26
C ILE A 39 32.71 7.08 -47.26
N ALA A 40 33.67 8.01 -47.36
CA ALA A 40 34.76 8.11 -46.39
C ALA A 40 34.23 8.60 -45.03
N THR A 41 33.31 9.55 -44.99
CA THR A 41 32.62 9.94 -43.75
C THR A 41 31.74 8.79 -43.22
N TYR A 42 31.00 8.10 -44.09
CA TYR A 42 30.12 6.98 -43.73
C TYR A 42 30.86 5.75 -43.18
N TYR A 43 32.10 5.51 -43.62
CA TYR A 43 32.96 4.40 -43.18
C TYR A 43 34.00 4.81 -42.13
N ALA A 44 34.48 6.05 -42.12
CA ALA A 44 35.61 6.52 -41.32
C ALA A 44 35.29 7.67 -40.33
N SER A 45 34.15 8.36 -40.43
CA SER A 45 33.78 9.37 -39.42
C SER A 45 33.20 8.71 -38.17
N SER A 46 34.09 8.23 -37.32
CA SER A 46 34.19 8.80 -35.97
C SER A 46 35.46 8.30 -35.30
N VAL A 47 36.36 9.25 -35.06
CA VAL A 47 37.40 9.16 -34.03
C VAL A 47 36.78 9.07 -32.62
N GLU A 48 35.44 9.09 -32.52
CA GLU A 48 34.65 8.60 -31.40
C GLU A 48 34.07 7.21 -31.72
N THR A 49 34.83 6.20 -31.32
CA THR A 49 34.48 4.80 -31.06
C THR A 49 32.98 4.44 -31.04
N ALA A 50 32.49 3.70 -32.05
CA ALA A 50 31.89 2.36 -31.89
C ALA A 50 31.20 1.75 -33.14
N HIS A 51 30.70 2.52 -34.13
CA HIS A 51 29.63 1.99 -35.01
C HIS A 51 29.77 2.13 -36.56
N ALA A 52 30.98 2.21 -37.13
CA ALA A 52 31.15 2.16 -38.59
C ALA A 52 31.47 0.74 -39.12
N GLY A 53 30.67 0.25 -40.09
CA GLY A 53 30.81 -1.06 -40.77
C GLY A 53 30.21 -2.27 -40.02
N HIS A 54 29.92 -3.37 -40.72
CA HIS A 54 29.57 -4.65 -40.08
C HIS A 54 30.81 -5.17 -39.35
N ARG A 55 30.86 -5.04 -38.02
CA ARG A 55 32.02 -5.48 -37.23
C ARG A 55 32.01 -6.99 -37.07
N ILE A 56 33.21 -7.55 -37.06
CA ILE A 56 33.46 -8.94 -36.72
C ILE A 56 33.11 -9.12 -35.23
N ASN A 57 31.92 -9.64 -34.94
CA ASN A 57 31.53 -10.01 -33.58
C ASN A 57 31.76 -11.51 -33.39
N TYR A 58 32.47 -11.89 -32.32
CA TYR A 58 32.66 -13.30 -31.95
C TYR A 58 31.53 -13.83 -31.06
N SER A 59 30.39 -13.14 -31.00
CA SER A 59 29.21 -13.57 -30.28
C SER A 59 28.90 -15.01 -30.64
N THR A 60 28.85 -15.86 -29.62
CA THR A 60 28.49 -17.26 -29.73
C THR A 60 27.05 -17.45 -30.18
N GLU A 61 26.23 -16.40 -30.20
CA GLU A 61 24.87 -16.42 -30.75
C GLU A 61 24.88 -16.42 -32.28
N VAL A 62 25.89 -15.79 -32.91
CA VAL A 62 25.97 -15.60 -34.37
C VAL A 62 27.08 -16.45 -35.00
N VAL A 63 28.14 -16.77 -34.24
CA VAL A 63 29.31 -17.52 -34.74
C VAL A 63 29.33 -18.92 -34.15
N GLU A 64 29.45 -19.93 -35.01
CA GLU A 64 29.55 -21.35 -34.66
C GLU A 64 31.00 -21.75 -34.34
N SER A 65 31.97 -21.17 -35.05
CA SER A 65 33.39 -21.39 -34.80
C SER A 65 34.24 -20.21 -35.29
N THR A 66 35.22 -19.81 -34.48
CA THR A 66 36.27 -18.84 -34.83
C THR A 66 37.63 -19.49 -35.07
N ALA A 67 37.69 -20.83 -35.11
CA ALA A 67 38.96 -21.58 -35.17
C ALA A 67 39.81 -21.30 -36.42
N SER A 68 39.21 -20.73 -37.47
CA SER A 68 39.90 -20.31 -38.69
C SER A 68 39.77 -18.80 -38.95
N ALA A 69 39.29 -18.04 -37.97
CA ALA A 69 39.15 -16.59 -38.06
C ALA A 69 40.53 -15.95 -38.19
N TYR A 70 40.71 -15.11 -39.21
CA TYR A 70 41.97 -14.42 -39.46
C TYR A 70 41.90 -12.91 -39.20
N LEU A 71 40.73 -12.40 -38.77
CA LEU A 71 40.55 -11.03 -38.26
C LEU A 71 40.11 -11.08 -36.80
N PRO A 72 40.73 -10.33 -35.88
CA PRO A 72 40.33 -10.27 -34.48
C PRO A 72 38.87 -9.81 -34.25
N ALA A 73 38.32 -10.16 -33.08
CA ALA A 73 37.05 -9.63 -32.61
C ALA A 73 37.07 -8.09 -32.59
N GLY A 74 35.98 -7.48 -33.04
CA GLY A 74 35.83 -6.03 -33.12
C GLY A 74 36.40 -5.41 -34.39
N SER A 75 37.18 -6.15 -35.20
CA SER A 75 37.69 -5.66 -36.48
C SER A 75 36.57 -5.30 -37.45
N ALA A 76 36.77 -4.27 -38.26
CA ALA A 76 35.86 -3.95 -39.35
C ALA A 76 35.92 -5.04 -40.43
N MET A 77 34.78 -5.45 -40.97
CA MET A 77 34.75 -6.37 -42.09
C MET A 77 35.35 -5.69 -43.33
N PRO A 78 36.34 -6.32 -44.00
CA PRO A 78 36.95 -5.73 -45.20
C PRO A 78 35.94 -5.58 -46.33
N CYS A 79 36.02 -4.49 -47.09
CA CYS A 79 35.07 -4.17 -48.15
C CYS A 79 34.92 -5.29 -49.18
N TRP A 80 35.99 -6.02 -49.48
CA TRP A 80 35.97 -7.09 -50.48
C TRP A 80 35.26 -8.38 -50.04
N GLU A 81 34.93 -8.52 -48.75
CA GLU A 81 34.08 -9.62 -48.29
C GLU A 81 32.62 -9.41 -48.70
N CYS A 82 32.23 -8.15 -49.00
CA CYS A 82 30.88 -7.79 -49.43
C CYS A 82 30.82 -7.23 -50.86
N HIS A 83 31.95 -6.77 -51.43
CA HIS A 83 32.03 -6.17 -52.77
C HIS A 83 33.17 -6.75 -53.61
N ASN A 84 32.95 -6.91 -54.90
CA ASN A 84 33.98 -7.18 -55.88
C ASN A 84 34.19 -5.91 -56.72
N PRO A 85 35.23 -5.10 -56.43
CA PRO A 85 35.46 -3.81 -57.09
C PRO A 85 35.80 -3.95 -58.58
N HIS A 86 36.14 -5.16 -59.04
CA HIS A 86 36.38 -5.45 -60.45
C HIS A 86 35.12 -5.97 -61.17
N GLY A 87 33.97 -5.91 -60.51
CA GLY A 87 32.68 -6.33 -61.03
C GLY A 87 32.45 -7.83 -60.92
N SER A 88 31.17 -8.20 -60.87
CA SER A 88 30.73 -9.59 -60.91
C SER A 88 30.53 -10.03 -62.37
N THR A 89 31.03 -11.20 -62.73
CA THR A 89 30.77 -11.84 -64.03
C THR A 89 29.30 -12.24 -64.20
N ARG A 90 28.49 -12.15 -63.14
CA ARG A 90 27.08 -12.52 -63.07
C ARG A 90 26.14 -11.33 -62.89
N GLY A 91 26.66 -10.10 -62.78
CA GLY A 91 25.83 -8.91 -62.52
C GLY A 91 25.15 -8.96 -61.15
N ASN A 92 25.86 -9.40 -60.11
CA ASN A 92 25.33 -9.44 -58.75
C ASN A 92 24.92 -8.04 -58.24
N PHE A 93 23.83 -8.00 -57.48
CA PHE A 93 23.36 -6.81 -56.77
C PHE A 93 24.47 -6.22 -55.90
N ALA A 94 24.60 -4.88 -55.93
CA ALA A 94 25.60 -4.12 -55.16
C ALA A 94 27.06 -4.60 -55.35
N MET A 95 27.40 -5.16 -56.51
CA MET A 95 28.73 -5.72 -56.79
C MET A 95 29.15 -6.84 -55.84
N ALA A 96 28.22 -7.62 -55.29
CA ALA A 96 28.58 -8.72 -54.39
C ALA A 96 29.54 -9.74 -55.07
N PRO A 97 30.55 -10.27 -54.34
CA PRO A 97 31.55 -11.19 -54.90
C PRO A 97 30.93 -12.43 -55.53
N ASP A 98 31.51 -12.89 -56.63
CA ASP A 98 31.08 -14.13 -57.31
C ASP A 98 31.41 -15.36 -56.47
N GLU A 99 32.34 -15.21 -55.52
CA GLU A 99 32.82 -16.21 -54.59
C GLU A 99 31.85 -16.47 -53.42
N LEU A 100 30.92 -15.55 -53.13
CA LEU A 100 29.94 -15.72 -52.04
C LEU A 100 28.78 -16.65 -52.40
N SER A 101 28.66 -17.09 -53.65
CA SER A 101 27.50 -17.87 -54.12
C SER A 101 27.77 -18.62 -55.42
N GLY A 102 27.14 -19.80 -55.60
CA GLY A 102 27.05 -20.48 -56.90
C GLY A 102 26.03 -19.87 -57.88
N SER A 103 25.16 -18.97 -57.41
CA SER A 103 24.06 -18.34 -58.16
C SER A 103 24.11 -16.79 -58.12
N GLN A 104 23.42 -16.12 -59.06
CA GLN A 104 23.32 -14.66 -59.10
C GLN A 104 22.58 -14.11 -57.88
N ILE A 105 23.08 -13.02 -57.28
CA ILE A 105 22.42 -12.28 -56.18
C ILE A 105 21.64 -11.11 -56.79
N THR A 106 20.33 -11.01 -56.52
CA THR A 106 19.45 -10.06 -57.21
C THR A 106 18.86 -8.96 -56.32
N ASN A 107 18.98 -9.06 -55.00
CA ASN A 107 18.46 -8.09 -54.04
C ASN A 107 19.28 -8.05 -52.73
N ALA A 108 18.97 -7.09 -51.86
CA ALA A 108 19.67 -6.89 -50.58
C ALA A 108 19.54 -8.10 -49.63
N ARG A 109 18.36 -8.74 -49.54
CA ARG A 109 18.18 -9.96 -48.72
C ARG A 109 19.14 -11.07 -49.17
N GLY A 110 19.29 -11.24 -50.47
CA GLY A 110 20.20 -12.21 -51.06
C GLY A 110 21.68 -11.87 -50.89
N VAL A 111 22.05 -10.67 -50.41
CA VAL A 111 23.40 -10.35 -49.92
C VAL A 111 23.53 -10.81 -48.47
N CYS A 112 22.56 -10.45 -47.63
CA CYS A 112 22.55 -10.82 -46.20
C CYS A 112 22.58 -12.33 -45.99
N THR A 113 21.79 -13.09 -46.76
CA THR A 113 21.67 -14.55 -46.55
C THR A 113 22.85 -15.37 -47.09
N ARG A 114 23.84 -14.72 -47.72
CA ARG A 114 25.12 -15.37 -48.06
C ARG A 114 26.07 -15.45 -46.87
N CYS A 115 25.93 -14.51 -45.94
CA CYS A 115 26.66 -14.54 -44.69
C CYS A 115 25.79 -15.20 -43.60
N HIS A 116 24.49 -14.91 -43.58
CA HIS A 116 23.57 -15.43 -42.56
C HIS A 116 22.64 -16.49 -43.14
N ARG A 117 22.91 -17.75 -42.83
CA ARG A 117 22.12 -18.87 -43.38
C ARG A 117 20.71 -18.89 -42.79
N GLU A 118 19.69 -19.00 -43.63
CA GLU A 118 18.30 -19.20 -43.19
C GLU A 118 18.17 -20.44 -42.29
N TYR A 119 17.27 -20.40 -41.32
CA TYR A 119 17.22 -21.46 -40.29
C TYR A 119 16.89 -22.84 -40.88
N ASP A 120 16.08 -22.87 -41.94
CA ASP A 120 15.62 -24.05 -42.67
C ASP A 120 16.52 -24.39 -43.88
N SER A 121 17.55 -23.59 -44.16
CA SER A 121 18.44 -23.82 -45.29
C SER A 121 19.26 -25.11 -45.11
N ALA A 122 19.34 -25.89 -46.19
CA ALA A 122 20.15 -27.11 -46.29
C ALA A 122 21.58 -26.83 -46.80
N GLU A 123 21.90 -25.58 -47.14
CA GLU A 123 23.20 -25.19 -47.67
C GLU A 123 24.30 -25.29 -46.60
N SER A 124 25.54 -25.55 -47.05
CA SER A 124 26.72 -25.62 -46.18
C SER A 124 26.94 -24.31 -45.43
N THR A 125 27.49 -24.38 -44.23
CA THR A 125 27.67 -23.20 -43.38
C THR A 125 28.61 -22.19 -44.04
N PRO A 126 28.19 -20.94 -44.26
CA PRO A 126 29.05 -19.94 -44.87
C PRO A 126 30.24 -19.60 -43.96
N THR A 127 31.40 -19.38 -44.58
CA THR A 127 32.59 -18.90 -43.88
C THR A 127 32.86 -17.46 -44.29
N VAL A 128 32.88 -16.54 -43.33
CA VAL A 128 33.10 -15.11 -43.55
C VAL A 128 34.29 -14.66 -42.72
N ALA A 129 35.32 -14.09 -43.35
CA ALA A 129 36.57 -13.75 -42.66
C ALA A 129 37.20 -14.92 -41.86
N GLY A 130 36.97 -16.16 -42.31
CA GLY A 130 37.44 -17.38 -41.64
C GLY A 130 36.57 -17.86 -40.47
N MET A 131 35.49 -17.15 -40.16
CA MET A 131 34.50 -17.55 -39.15
C MET A 131 33.38 -18.36 -39.77
N THR A 132 32.96 -19.42 -39.09
CA THR A 132 31.78 -20.22 -39.45
C THR A 132 30.55 -19.61 -38.78
N LEU A 133 29.56 -19.13 -39.53
CA LEU A 133 28.39 -18.44 -38.99
C LEU A 133 27.22 -19.40 -38.70
N LYS A 134 26.49 -19.19 -37.60
CA LYS A 134 25.32 -20.00 -37.25
C LYS A 134 24.15 -19.76 -38.21
N LYS A 135 23.21 -20.70 -38.19
CA LYS A 135 21.88 -20.49 -38.77
C LYS A 135 21.18 -19.34 -38.06
N LEU A 136 20.40 -18.57 -38.82
CA LEU A 136 19.48 -17.60 -38.28
C LEU A 136 18.51 -18.29 -37.29
N PRO A 137 18.05 -17.60 -36.24
CA PRO A 137 17.10 -18.16 -35.28
C PRO A 137 15.78 -18.58 -35.93
N ALA A 138 15.27 -19.76 -35.57
CA ALA A 138 13.97 -20.25 -36.05
C ALA A 138 12.76 -19.55 -35.42
N THR A 139 12.98 -18.72 -34.40
CA THR A 139 11.93 -17.96 -33.67
C THR A 139 11.31 -16.83 -34.50
N VAL A 140 11.93 -16.43 -35.60
CA VAL A 140 11.40 -15.41 -36.53
C VAL A 140 11.07 -16.08 -37.85
N SER A 141 9.80 -16.06 -38.25
CA SER A 141 9.31 -16.75 -39.47
C SER A 141 10.01 -16.26 -40.74
N GLN A 142 10.39 -14.97 -40.80
CA GLN A 142 11.10 -14.35 -41.93
C GLN A 142 12.57 -14.81 -42.07
N HIS A 143 13.14 -15.50 -41.06
CA HIS A 143 14.46 -16.14 -41.15
C HIS A 143 14.44 -17.46 -41.93
N SER A 144 13.28 -17.90 -42.44
CA SER A 144 13.17 -19.06 -43.33
C SER A 144 13.55 -18.73 -44.78
N SER A 145 13.90 -19.75 -45.55
CA SER A 145 14.13 -19.69 -46.99
C SER A 145 12.88 -19.22 -47.76
N ALA A 146 11.69 -19.49 -47.23
CA ALA A 146 10.40 -19.04 -47.75
C ALA A 146 10.06 -17.57 -47.40
N GLY A 147 10.79 -16.95 -46.47
CA GLY A 147 10.60 -15.53 -46.13
C GLY A 147 10.88 -14.63 -47.34
N SER A 148 10.07 -13.59 -47.53
CA SER A 148 10.22 -12.65 -48.66
C SER A 148 10.51 -11.22 -48.21
N ALA A 149 10.40 -10.92 -46.92
CA ALA A 149 10.70 -9.60 -46.38
C ALA A 149 12.19 -9.29 -46.47
N GLY A 150 12.54 -8.04 -46.81
CA GLY A 150 13.91 -7.55 -46.64
C GLY A 150 14.30 -7.54 -45.16
N CYS A 151 15.59 -7.55 -44.86
CA CYS A 151 16.08 -7.52 -43.47
C CYS A 151 15.96 -6.12 -42.84
N ALA A 152 15.93 -5.09 -43.69
CA ALA A 152 15.96 -3.68 -43.31
C ALA A 152 14.84 -3.19 -42.37
N PRO A 153 13.58 -3.66 -42.48
CA PRO A 153 12.51 -3.28 -41.57
C PRO A 153 12.74 -3.71 -40.12
N CYS A 154 13.33 -4.89 -39.87
CA CYS A 154 13.61 -5.35 -38.51
C CYS A 154 15.06 -4.99 -38.05
N HIS A 155 16.05 -4.95 -38.96
CA HIS A 155 17.49 -4.76 -38.66
C HIS A 155 18.09 -3.42 -39.14
N GLY A 156 17.27 -2.47 -39.59
CA GLY A 156 17.70 -1.15 -40.05
C GLY A 156 18.00 -1.07 -41.56
N GLY A 157 17.72 0.10 -42.17
CA GLY A 157 17.76 0.33 -43.62
C GLY A 157 19.12 0.26 -44.30
N ASN A 158 20.22 0.09 -43.56
CA ASN A 158 21.57 0.16 -44.09
C ASN A 158 22.36 -1.14 -43.83
N PRO A 159 22.82 -1.86 -44.88
CA PRO A 159 23.61 -3.10 -44.71
C PRO A 159 24.98 -2.89 -44.04
N HIS A 160 25.48 -1.65 -44.00
CA HIS A 160 26.72 -1.27 -43.30
C HIS A 160 26.50 -0.75 -41.88
N LYS A 161 25.24 -0.53 -41.47
CA LYS A 161 24.82 -0.08 -40.14
C LYS A 161 23.48 -0.75 -39.79
N ALA A 162 23.52 -2.06 -39.59
CA ALA A 162 22.36 -2.76 -39.06
C ALA A 162 22.19 -2.36 -37.58
N SER A 163 21.39 -1.33 -37.31
CA SER A 163 20.93 -1.06 -35.93
C SER A 163 20.18 -2.29 -35.44
N HIS A 164 20.36 -2.64 -34.17
CA HIS A 164 19.75 -3.85 -33.61
C HIS A 164 18.22 -3.82 -33.71
N HIS A 165 17.59 -2.63 -33.75
CA HIS A 165 16.20 -2.44 -34.18
C HIS A 165 16.02 -1.13 -34.95
N GLY A 166 15.40 -1.19 -36.13
CA GLY A 166 15.16 -0.04 -37.01
C GLY A 166 13.99 0.82 -36.53
N GLY A 167 14.20 1.69 -35.53
CA GLY A 167 13.26 2.76 -35.19
C GLY A 167 13.21 3.82 -36.30
N GLY A 168 12.45 3.57 -37.36
CA GLY A 168 12.32 4.49 -38.48
C GLY A 168 10.89 4.53 -39.03
N ALA A 169 10.05 5.39 -38.44
CA ALA A 169 8.92 6.14 -39.02
C ALA A 169 8.04 5.51 -40.13
N GLY A 170 7.91 4.18 -40.20
CA GLY A 170 7.45 3.49 -41.41
C GLY A 170 6.36 2.44 -41.19
N GLY A 171 5.52 2.54 -40.17
CA GLY A 171 4.18 1.92 -40.15
C GLY A 171 4.08 0.40 -40.40
N VAL A 172 5.15 -0.37 -40.25
CA VAL A 172 5.06 -1.84 -40.22
C VAL A 172 4.84 -2.26 -38.77
N GLU A 173 3.73 -2.94 -38.49
CA GLU A 173 3.39 -3.44 -37.16
C GLU A 173 4.48 -4.42 -36.69
N CYS A 174 5.09 -4.16 -35.53
CA CYS A 174 6.10 -5.03 -34.93
C CYS A 174 5.62 -6.47 -34.73
N ALA A 175 4.29 -6.67 -34.68
CA ALA A 175 3.61 -7.96 -34.73
C ALA A 175 4.05 -8.85 -35.91
N GLU A 176 4.47 -8.25 -37.04
CA GLU A 176 5.00 -8.98 -38.18
C GLU A 176 6.42 -9.54 -37.94
N CYS A 177 7.25 -8.89 -37.13
CA CYS A 177 8.61 -9.35 -36.78
C CYS A 177 8.62 -10.20 -35.48
N HIS A 178 7.77 -9.91 -34.49
CA HIS A 178 7.82 -10.48 -33.12
C HIS A 178 6.58 -11.31 -32.70
N GLY A 179 5.52 -11.34 -33.52
CA GLY A 179 4.25 -11.95 -33.13
C GLY A 179 3.51 -11.15 -32.05
N THR A 180 2.39 -11.69 -31.56
CA THR A 180 1.55 -11.10 -30.49
C THR A 180 1.39 -12.09 -29.33
N THR A 181 2.47 -12.41 -28.64
CA THR A 181 2.44 -13.25 -27.43
C THR A 181 1.94 -12.47 -26.21
N GLY A 182 1.28 -13.15 -25.28
CA GLY A 182 0.73 -12.52 -24.07
C GLY A 182 -0.26 -11.40 -24.37
N SER A 183 -0.22 -10.33 -23.56
CA SER A 183 -1.12 -9.17 -23.64
C SER A 183 -0.77 -8.13 -24.71
N HIS A 184 0.30 -8.33 -25.49
CA HIS A 184 0.69 -7.40 -26.57
C HIS A 184 -0.46 -7.09 -27.54
N ALA A 185 -1.22 -8.12 -27.95
CA ALA A 185 -2.31 -7.97 -28.92
C ALA A 185 -3.35 -6.91 -28.52
N VAL A 186 -3.61 -6.78 -27.21
CA VAL A 186 -4.57 -5.82 -26.68
C VAL A 186 -3.97 -4.41 -26.62
N HIS A 187 -2.69 -4.28 -26.29
CA HIS A 187 -2.02 -2.99 -26.12
C HIS A 187 -1.71 -2.29 -27.45
N VAL A 188 -1.21 -3.05 -28.44
CA VAL A 188 -0.74 -2.47 -29.71
C VAL A 188 -1.85 -2.37 -30.76
N SER A 189 -2.95 -3.10 -30.59
CA SER A 189 -4.06 -3.07 -31.55
C SER A 189 -4.73 -1.70 -31.58
N ALA A 190 -4.96 -1.18 -32.79
CA ALA A 190 -5.72 0.04 -32.99
C ALA A 190 -7.24 -0.15 -32.84
N THR A 191 -7.73 -1.40 -32.91
CA THR A 191 -9.16 -1.71 -33.00
C THR A 191 -9.71 -2.52 -31.84
N ASP A 192 -8.85 -3.10 -31.01
CA ASP A 192 -9.28 -3.90 -29.86
C ASP A 192 -9.93 -2.98 -28.79
N PRO A 193 -11.20 -3.18 -28.43
CA PRO A 193 -11.90 -2.34 -27.45
C PRO A 193 -11.43 -2.54 -26.00
N ARG A 194 -10.66 -3.60 -25.74
CA ARG A 194 -10.15 -3.95 -24.40
C ARG A 194 -8.87 -3.20 -24.02
N GLY A 195 -8.23 -2.54 -24.99
CA GLY A 195 -6.90 -1.95 -24.86
C GLY A 195 -6.87 -0.43 -25.06
N PRO A 196 -5.73 0.23 -24.76
CA PRO A 196 -5.55 1.67 -24.91
C PRO A 196 -5.53 2.19 -26.37
N ARG A 197 -5.80 1.32 -27.35
CA ARG A 197 -5.89 1.60 -28.80
C ARG A 197 -4.65 2.25 -29.39
N ASN A 198 -3.75 1.45 -29.95
CA ASN A 198 -2.53 1.86 -30.64
C ASN A 198 -1.43 2.41 -29.70
N MET A 199 -1.09 1.66 -28.65
CA MET A 199 0.07 1.98 -27.82
C MET A 199 1.36 1.70 -28.61
N THR A 200 2.28 2.67 -28.61
CA THR A 200 3.60 2.52 -29.24
C THR A 200 4.53 1.72 -28.35
N CYS A 201 5.43 0.93 -28.95
CA CYS A 201 6.39 0.10 -28.21
C CYS A 201 7.25 0.91 -27.22
N SER A 202 7.67 2.13 -27.61
CA SER A 202 8.42 3.04 -26.73
C SER A 202 7.63 3.59 -25.55
N GLY A 203 6.33 3.30 -25.48
CA GLY A 203 5.51 3.57 -24.30
C GLY A 203 5.77 2.60 -23.15
N CYS A 204 6.37 1.43 -23.43
CA CYS A 204 6.71 0.42 -22.43
C CYS A 204 8.19 0.04 -22.48
N HIS A 205 8.81 0.02 -23.67
CA HIS A 205 10.16 -0.47 -23.89
C HIS A 205 11.19 0.63 -24.04
N ASP A 206 12.43 0.33 -23.66
CA ASP A 206 13.56 1.20 -23.97
C ASP A 206 13.73 1.30 -25.49
N SER A 207 13.62 2.52 -26.02
CA SER A 207 13.81 2.81 -27.44
C SER A 207 15.23 2.52 -27.96
N GLY A 208 16.22 2.43 -27.05
CA GLY A 208 17.59 2.04 -27.33
C GLY A 208 17.86 0.54 -27.26
N ASP A 209 17.05 -0.22 -26.50
CA ASP A 209 17.20 -1.67 -26.28
C ASP A 209 15.83 -2.34 -26.03
N PHE A 210 15.03 -2.46 -27.10
CA PHE A 210 13.63 -2.91 -27.06
C PHE A 210 13.32 -4.22 -26.30
N PRO A 211 14.23 -5.22 -26.16
CA PRO A 211 13.96 -6.36 -25.30
C PRO A 211 13.66 -6.00 -23.85
N TYR A 212 14.10 -4.83 -23.38
CA TYR A 212 13.95 -4.37 -21.99
C TYR A 212 12.94 -3.23 -21.88
N PHE A 213 12.40 -3.04 -20.68
CA PHE A 213 11.42 -2.00 -20.40
C PHE A 213 12.08 -0.63 -20.23
N ALA A 214 11.31 0.44 -20.37
CA ALA A 214 11.80 1.82 -20.35
C ALA A 214 12.17 2.32 -18.95
N SER A 215 11.57 1.73 -17.91
CA SER A 215 11.77 2.11 -16.50
C SER A 215 11.47 0.93 -15.58
N GLY A 216 12.00 1.01 -14.36
CA GLY A 216 11.88 -0.02 -13.34
C GLY A 216 12.90 0.15 -12.22
N THR A 217 12.91 -0.81 -11.29
CA THR A 217 13.95 -0.96 -10.27
C THR A 217 14.84 -2.14 -10.64
N ASP A 218 16.05 -1.83 -11.10
CA ASP A 218 17.08 -2.83 -11.46
C ASP A 218 17.55 -3.57 -10.20
N SER A 219 16.90 -4.71 -9.95
CA SER A 219 17.08 -5.47 -8.72
C SER A 219 18.32 -6.37 -8.79
N ASN A 220 18.75 -6.70 -10.01
CA ASN A 220 19.90 -7.57 -10.26
C ASN A 220 21.20 -6.80 -10.61
N SER A 221 21.11 -5.48 -10.78
CA SER A 221 22.20 -4.55 -11.13
C SER A 221 22.83 -4.77 -12.52
N ASP A 222 22.08 -5.27 -13.51
CA ASP A 222 22.56 -5.45 -14.89
C ASP A 222 22.37 -4.23 -15.79
N GLY A 223 21.74 -3.18 -15.27
CA GLY A 223 21.46 -1.92 -15.96
C GLY A 223 20.24 -1.97 -16.87
N LYS A 224 19.38 -2.98 -16.73
CA LYS A 224 18.21 -3.22 -17.57
C LYS A 224 17.00 -3.52 -16.70
N TYR A 225 15.82 -3.55 -17.34
CA TYR A 225 14.56 -3.79 -16.64
C TYR A 225 13.79 -4.90 -17.34
N ASP A 226 13.64 -6.03 -16.67
CA ASP A 226 12.79 -7.14 -17.10
C ASP A 226 11.34 -6.97 -16.57
N LEU A 227 10.44 -7.91 -16.90
CA LEU A 227 9.02 -7.83 -16.53
C LEU A 227 8.80 -7.74 -15.01
N ASP A 228 9.65 -8.39 -14.21
CA ASP A 228 9.56 -8.38 -12.74
C ASP A 228 10.10 -7.07 -12.13
N GLU A 229 10.91 -6.31 -12.88
CA GLU A 229 11.60 -5.11 -12.42
C GLU A 229 10.91 -3.82 -12.88
N THR A 230 10.15 -3.90 -13.98
CA THR A 230 9.56 -2.71 -14.60
C THR A 230 8.42 -2.11 -13.79
N ASP A 231 8.21 -0.80 -13.87
CA ASP A 231 7.09 -0.06 -13.30
C ASP A 231 6.15 0.53 -14.38
N VAL A 232 6.41 0.27 -15.67
CA VAL A 232 5.69 0.91 -16.79
C VAL A 232 4.19 0.55 -16.84
N CYS A 233 3.80 -0.55 -16.21
CA CYS A 233 2.42 -1.02 -16.16
C CYS A 233 1.60 -0.31 -15.07
N ASP A 234 2.26 0.19 -14.02
CA ASP A 234 1.66 0.46 -12.72
C ASP A 234 0.58 1.54 -12.83
N THR A 235 0.90 2.67 -13.45
CA THR A 235 -0.06 3.77 -13.70
C THR A 235 -1.29 3.32 -14.49
N CYS A 236 -1.13 2.41 -15.45
CA CYS A 236 -2.24 1.93 -16.30
C CYS A 236 -3.10 0.86 -15.62
N HIS A 237 -2.62 0.23 -14.55
CA HIS A 237 -3.21 -0.95 -13.93
C HIS A 237 -3.29 -0.84 -12.40
N SER A 238 -3.57 0.36 -11.88
CA SER A 238 -3.70 0.71 -10.45
C SER A 238 -2.42 0.44 -9.64
N PRO A 239 -1.56 1.46 -9.42
CA PRO A 239 -0.24 1.28 -8.82
C PRO A 239 -0.26 1.02 -7.30
N GLY A 240 -1.43 1.06 -6.65
CA GLY A 240 -1.51 1.00 -5.18
C GLY A 240 -2.93 0.96 -4.63
N GLY A 241 -3.89 0.51 -5.43
CA GLY A 241 -5.26 0.33 -4.97
C GLY A 241 -5.47 -1.04 -4.34
N ASP A 242 -6.67 -1.26 -3.79
CA ASP A 242 -7.04 -2.54 -3.16
C ASP A 242 -7.02 -3.71 -4.17
N TYR A 243 -6.98 -3.39 -5.46
CA TYR A 243 -6.95 -4.34 -6.56
C TYR A 243 -5.90 -3.91 -7.60
N ASN A 244 -4.63 -4.18 -7.39
CA ASN A 244 -3.55 -3.88 -8.34
C ASN A 244 -3.41 -4.91 -9.50
N GLY A 245 -4.50 -5.61 -9.81
CA GLY A 245 -4.59 -6.74 -10.74
C GLY A 245 -5.67 -7.74 -10.30
N VAL A 246 -5.92 -8.79 -11.10
CA VAL A 246 -6.92 -9.83 -10.74
C VAL A 246 -6.39 -10.84 -9.72
N GLU A 247 -5.13 -11.23 -9.89
CA GLU A 247 -4.44 -12.23 -9.08
C GLU A 247 -3.03 -11.70 -8.83
N THR A 248 -2.90 -10.71 -7.97
CA THR A 248 -1.59 -10.25 -7.56
C THR A 248 -0.99 -11.24 -6.57
N VAL A 249 0.18 -11.77 -6.94
CA VAL A 249 0.95 -12.67 -6.08
C VAL A 249 2.03 -11.84 -5.38
N GLY A 250 1.98 -11.80 -4.04
CA GLY A 250 2.87 -10.95 -3.25
C GLY A 250 2.66 -9.47 -3.54
N ASP A 251 3.74 -8.72 -3.67
CA ASP A 251 3.72 -7.25 -3.86
C ASP A 251 3.71 -6.84 -5.35
N SER A 252 3.31 -7.74 -6.26
CA SER A 252 3.26 -7.48 -7.71
C SER A 252 2.26 -6.34 -8.01
N VAL A 253 2.72 -5.30 -8.71
CA VAL A 253 1.91 -4.12 -9.09
C VAL A 253 1.70 -4.07 -10.60
N GLY A 254 0.56 -3.53 -11.04
CA GLY A 254 0.33 -3.21 -12.44
C GLY A 254 -0.11 -4.39 -13.31
N ALA A 255 -0.73 -5.41 -12.70
CA ALA A 255 -1.25 -6.60 -13.38
C ALA A 255 -0.24 -7.45 -14.17
N LYS A 256 1.07 -7.31 -13.91
CA LYS A 256 2.17 -8.01 -14.61
C LYS A 256 2.01 -9.53 -14.60
N ASP A 257 1.48 -10.08 -13.51
CA ASP A 257 1.21 -11.52 -13.34
C ASP A 257 0.27 -12.10 -14.41
N ASN A 258 -0.54 -11.24 -15.05
CA ASN A 258 -1.50 -11.63 -16.08
C ASN A 258 -0.96 -11.44 -17.50
N TRP A 259 0.28 -10.98 -17.68
CA TRP A 259 0.81 -10.65 -19.00
C TRP A 259 0.85 -11.86 -19.94
N ALA A 260 1.31 -13.01 -19.44
CA ALA A 260 1.44 -14.24 -20.24
C ALA A 260 0.10 -14.98 -20.38
N SER A 261 -0.66 -15.12 -19.29
CA SER A 261 -1.93 -15.86 -19.22
C SER A 261 -3.11 -15.12 -19.85
N ARG A 262 -3.02 -13.78 -19.93
CA ARG A 262 -4.08 -12.86 -20.36
C ARG A 262 -5.27 -12.90 -19.39
N VAL A 263 -6.09 -11.86 -19.45
CA VAL A 263 -7.30 -11.75 -18.62
C VAL A 263 -8.58 -12.12 -19.37
N TYR A 264 -8.58 -11.89 -20.69
CA TYR A 264 -9.73 -12.10 -21.55
C TYR A 264 -9.60 -13.41 -22.32
N GLU A 265 -10.67 -14.20 -22.36
CA GLU A 265 -10.80 -15.35 -23.25
C GLU A 265 -11.22 -14.89 -24.66
N THR A 266 -12.20 -13.98 -24.70
CA THR A 266 -12.73 -13.38 -25.93
C THR A 266 -12.76 -11.86 -25.80
N THR A 267 -13.28 -11.14 -26.81
CA THR A 267 -13.49 -9.69 -26.69
C THR A 267 -14.57 -9.30 -25.68
N THR A 268 -15.38 -10.25 -25.21
CA THR A 268 -16.55 -9.98 -24.36
C THR A 268 -16.59 -10.83 -23.09
N THR A 269 -15.60 -11.70 -22.90
CA THR A 269 -15.61 -12.70 -21.82
C THR A 269 -14.26 -12.67 -21.12
N ILE A 270 -14.32 -12.45 -19.81
CA ILE A 270 -13.19 -12.55 -18.90
C ILE A 270 -13.00 -14.04 -18.55
N GLN A 271 -11.75 -14.49 -18.41
CA GLN A 271 -11.44 -15.86 -17.99
C GLN A 271 -11.98 -16.15 -16.58
N ALA A 272 -12.26 -17.41 -16.24
CA ALA A 272 -12.68 -17.78 -14.90
C ALA A 272 -11.58 -17.47 -13.85
N GLY A 273 -11.95 -16.96 -12.67
CA GLY A 273 -11.01 -16.41 -11.67
C GLY A 273 -10.56 -14.98 -11.98
N LYS A 274 -10.96 -14.50 -13.16
CA LYS A 274 -10.83 -13.19 -13.81
C LYS A 274 -11.54 -11.98 -13.22
N GLU A 275 -12.55 -12.21 -12.41
CA GLU A 275 -13.77 -11.39 -12.38
C GLU A 275 -13.52 -9.97 -11.85
N LYS A 276 -12.53 -9.83 -10.98
CA LYS A 276 -12.11 -8.54 -10.40
C LYS A 276 -11.24 -7.68 -11.32
N TRP A 277 -11.05 -8.05 -12.59
CA TRP A 277 -10.27 -7.25 -13.53
C TRP A 277 -10.71 -5.79 -13.63
N CYS A 278 -12.01 -5.55 -13.69
CA CYS A 278 -12.55 -4.20 -13.74
C CYS A 278 -12.25 -3.42 -12.46
N ALA A 279 -12.20 -4.12 -11.32
CA ALA A 279 -11.91 -3.52 -10.02
C ALA A 279 -10.53 -2.87 -10.01
N GLY A 280 -9.54 -3.51 -10.63
CA GLY A 280 -8.18 -2.98 -10.68
C GLY A 280 -7.94 -1.83 -11.64
N CYS A 281 -8.98 -1.37 -12.36
CA CYS A 281 -8.95 -0.06 -12.99
C CYS A 281 -9.71 0.98 -12.17
N HIS A 282 -10.70 0.57 -11.38
CA HIS A 282 -11.75 1.41 -10.83
C HIS A 282 -11.75 1.44 -9.29
N ASP A 283 -10.60 1.30 -8.63
CA ASP A 283 -10.49 1.36 -7.17
C ASP A 283 -10.09 2.75 -6.65
N LYS A 284 -9.71 2.83 -5.36
CA LYS A 284 -9.31 4.07 -4.69
C LYS A 284 -8.01 4.70 -5.23
N SER A 285 -7.19 3.93 -5.94
CA SER A 285 -6.01 4.42 -6.66
C SER A 285 -6.16 4.07 -8.14
N PRO A 286 -7.15 4.67 -8.82
CA PRO A 286 -7.62 4.20 -10.11
C PRO A 286 -6.53 4.24 -11.18
N SER A 287 -6.66 3.37 -12.18
CA SER A 287 -5.81 3.40 -13.37
C SER A 287 -5.90 4.74 -14.08
N GLU A 288 -4.78 5.21 -14.61
CA GLU A 288 -4.71 6.38 -15.47
C GLU A 288 -4.24 6.00 -16.87
N VAL A 289 -5.07 6.27 -17.87
CA VAL A 289 -4.75 6.00 -19.29
C VAL A 289 -4.77 7.31 -20.05
N ARG A 290 -3.61 7.68 -20.62
CA ARG A 290 -3.42 8.93 -21.39
C ARG A 290 -3.79 10.20 -20.59
N GLY A 291 -3.41 10.26 -19.31
CA GLY A 291 -3.70 11.42 -18.46
C GLY A 291 -5.11 11.44 -17.87
N VAL A 292 -5.89 10.36 -18.04
CA VAL A 292 -7.28 10.29 -17.59
C VAL A 292 -7.44 9.15 -16.61
N SER A 293 -7.68 9.49 -15.35
CA SER A 293 -7.99 8.54 -14.29
C SER A 293 -9.39 7.97 -14.46
N ALA A 294 -9.52 6.66 -14.25
CA ALA A 294 -10.81 6.01 -14.16
C ALA A 294 -11.57 6.47 -12.89
N PRO A 295 -12.92 6.44 -12.90
CA PRO A 295 -13.69 6.71 -11.69
C PRO A 295 -13.49 5.60 -10.66
N ASN A 296 -13.43 5.96 -9.38
CA ASN A 296 -13.45 5.00 -8.27
C ASN A 296 -14.87 4.43 -8.11
N VAL A 297 -15.06 3.21 -8.61
CA VAL A 297 -16.32 2.44 -8.55
C VAL A 297 -16.28 1.45 -7.40
N VAL A 298 -15.11 0.88 -7.10
CA VAL A 298 -14.93 -0.15 -6.07
C VAL A 298 -15.01 0.42 -4.67
N GLY A 299 -14.79 1.73 -4.50
CA GLY A 299 -14.86 2.45 -3.24
C GLY A 299 -13.54 2.37 -2.45
N ASP A 300 -13.65 2.52 -1.14
CA ASP A 300 -12.53 2.32 -0.22
C ASP A 300 -12.95 1.24 0.78
N GLU A 301 -12.46 0.03 0.55
CA GLU A 301 -12.87 -1.16 1.29
C GLU A 301 -12.26 -1.22 2.71
N GLY A 302 -11.31 -0.34 3.02
CA GLY A 302 -10.69 -0.20 4.33
C GLY A 302 -11.16 1.01 5.14
N ALA A 303 -11.92 1.93 4.54
CA ALA A 303 -12.37 3.15 5.21
C ALA A 303 -13.32 2.86 6.39
N ALA A 304 -13.13 3.54 7.52
CA ALA A 304 -14.12 3.52 8.59
C ALA A 304 -15.40 4.25 8.16
N THR A 305 -16.55 3.61 8.35
CA THR A 305 -17.88 4.19 8.08
C THR A 305 -18.76 4.12 9.32
N GLY A 306 -19.87 4.85 9.33
CA GLY A 306 -20.86 4.75 10.41
C GLY A 306 -21.49 3.35 10.58
N TYR A 307 -21.36 2.48 9.58
CA TYR A 307 -21.94 1.13 9.57
C TYR A 307 -20.89 0.02 9.59
N GLY A 308 -19.63 0.34 9.93
CA GLY A 308 -18.51 -0.61 9.97
C GLY A 308 -17.38 -0.24 9.00
N THR A 309 -16.59 -1.24 8.60
CA THR A 309 -15.39 -1.02 7.77
C THR A 309 -15.68 -1.25 6.29
N GLY A 310 -15.30 -0.28 5.47
CA GLY A 310 -15.29 -0.30 4.02
C GLY A 310 -16.60 0.13 3.36
N TYR A 311 -16.50 0.62 2.13
CA TYR A 311 -17.64 0.82 1.25
C TYR A 311 -17.27 0.61 -0.22
N GLY A 312 -18.29 0.40 -1.05
CA GLY A 312 -18.18 0.31 -2.51
C GLY A 312 -18.56 -1.06 -3.07
N PHE A 313 -18.17 -1.38 -4.31
CA PHE A 313 -18.90 -2.35 -5.15
C PHE A 313 -19.00 -3.73 -4.51
N TYR A 314 -17.90 -4.25 -3.94
CA TYR A 314 -17.86 -5.57 -3.30
C TYR A 314 -18.13 -5.54 -1.78
N LYS A 315 -18.41 -4.37 -1.19
CA LYS A 315 -18.68 -4.21 0.26
C LYS A 315 -20.11 -3.78 0.54
N THR A 316 -20.53 -2.66 -0.03
CA THR A 316 -21.85 -2.05 0.20
C THR A 316 -22.69 -1.93 -1.06
N GLY A 317 -22.17 -2.35 -2.22
CA GLY A 317 -22.82 -2.33 -3.53
C GLY A 317 -23.22 -3.70 -4.07
N HIS A 318 -23.77 -3.74 -5.29
CA HIS A 318 -24.31 -4.97 -5.86
C HIS A 318 -23.28 -6.10 -6.09
N GLY A 319 -21.99 -5.80 -6.10
CA GLY A 319 -20.91 -6.78 -6.23
C GLY A 319 -20.66 -7.61 -4.97
N LEU A 320 -21.22 -7.23 -3.80
CA LEU A 320 -21.11 -8.05 -2.60
C LEU A 320 -21.65 -9.45 -2.90
N ARG A 321 -20.78 -10.46 -2.85
CA ARG A 321 -21.08 -11.83 -3.31
C ARG A 321 -21.85 -12.65 -2.30
N LEU A 322 -21.53 -12.49 -1.01
CA LEU A 322 -22.13 -13.22 0.11
C LEU A 322 -22.28 -12.27 1.31
N GLY A 323 -23.16 -12.63 2.25
CA GLY A 323 -23.40 -11.85 3.46
C GLY A 323 -24.56 -10.87 3.37
N LEU A 324 -24.44 -9.78 4.12
CA LEU A 324 -25.45 -8.75 4.31
C LEU A 324 -24.85 -7.37 4.07
N PHE A 325 -25.64 -6.47 3.50
CA PHE A 325 -25.30 -5.05 3.47
C PHE A 325 -25.36 -4.47 4.90
N PRO A 326 -24.27 -3.87 5.41
CA PRO A 326 -24.18 -3.45 6.81
C PRO A 326 -25.32 -2.53 7.29
N ALA A 327 -25.74 -1.58 6.45
CA ALA A 327 -26.77 -0.61 6.84
C ALA A 327 -28.21 -1.10 6.62
N SER A 328 -28.45 -1.91 5.58
CA SER A 328 -29.80 -2.31 5.18
C SER A 328 -30.20 -3.71 5.63
N GLU A 329 -29.22 -4.53 6.01
CA GLU A 329 -29.37 -5.96 6.32
C GLU A 329 -30.01 -6.74 5.15
N ALA A 330 -29.96 -6.18 3.95
CA ALA A 330 -30.41 -6.87 2.76
C ALA A 330 -29.34 -7.89 2.32
N PRO A 331 -29.75 -9.03 1.75
CA PRO A 331 -28.81 -9.97 1.15
C PRO A 331 -27.89 -9.34 0.13
N ALA A 332 -26.65 -9.80 0.13
CA ALA A 332 -25.70 -9.67 -0.96
C ALA A 332 -26.39 -9.95 -2.31
N ALA A 333 -26.19 -9.07 -3.30
CA ALA A 333 -26.81 -9.22 -4.61
C ALA A 333 -25.98 -10.14 -5.54
N GLY A 334 -24.66 -10.23 -5.32
CA GLY A 334 -23.76 -11.10 -6.09
C GLY A 334 -23.73 -10.82 -7.59
N VAL A 335 -23.94 -9.56 -7.98
CA VAL A 335 -23.95 -9.15 -9.38
C VAL A 335 -22.55 -8.71 -9.80
N GLU A 336 -21.96 -9.41 -10.76
CA GLU A 336 -20.68 -9.03 -11.37
C GLU A 336 -20.86 -7.93 -12.41
N CYS A 337 -19.77 -7.23 -12.78
CA CYS A 337 -19.82 -6.09 -13.71
C CYS A 337 -20.51 -6.41 -15.04
N ALA A 338 -20.32 -7.62 -15.60
CA ALA A 338 -20.97 -8.07 -16.83
C ALA A 338 -22.50 -8.21 -16.71
N GLY A 339 -23.02 -8.33 -15.48
CA GLY A 339 -24.44 -8.32 -15.19
C GLY A 339 -25.09 -6.96 -15.45
N CYS A 340 -24.31 -5.88 -15.56
CA CYS A 340 -24.80 -4.53 -15.85
C CYS A 340 -24.16 -3.88 -17.09
N HIS A 341 -22.91 -4.21 -17.38
CA HIS A 341 -22.12 -3.58 -18.43
C HIS A 341 -21.86 -4.53 -19.61
N ASP A 342 -21.74 -3.95 -20.81
CA ASP A 342 -21.41 -4.65 -22.05
C ASP A 342 -19.93 -4.50 -22.37
N PHE A 343 -19.16 -5.55 -22.12
CA PHE A 343 -17.71 -5.59 -22.33
C PHE A 343 -17.29 -5.52 -23.80
N SER A 344 -18.22 -5.67 -24.75
CA SER A 344 -17.90 -5.49 -26.17
C SER A 344 -17.69 -4.02 -26.55
N ARG A 345 -18.16 -3.10 -25.70
CA ARG A 345 -18.07 -1.65 -25.93
C ARG A 345 -16.69 -1.13 -25.56
N ASN A 346 -16.33 -0.02 -26.20
CA ASN A 346 -15.05 0.63 -25.91
C ASN A 346 -15.07 1.22 -24.49
N HIS A 347 -14.13 0.78 -23.65
CA HIS A 347 -14.02 1.20 -22.25
C HIS A 347 -12.93 2.26 -22.02
N MET A 348 -11.89 2.27 -22.86
CA MET A 348 -10.80 3.26 -22.82
C MET A 348 -10.93 4.26 -23.98
N ASP A 349 -11.55 5.40 -23.74
CA ASP A 349 -11.73 6.47 -24.74
C ASP A 349 -11.19 7.84 -24.29
N SER A 350 -10.31 7.85 -23.29
CA SER A 350 -9.70 9.09 -22.77
C SER A 350 -10.71 10.09 -22.20
N HIS A 351 -11.83 9.61 -21.69
CA HIS A 351 -12.81 10.42 -20.98
C HIS A 351 -13.28 9.68 -19.73
N ALA A 352 -13.13 10.32 -18.56
CA ALA A 352 -13.58 9.73 -17.30
C ALA A 352 -15.13 9.63 -17.21
N ARG A 353 -15.84 10.45 -17.98
CA ARG A 353 -17.30 10.39 -18.18
C ARG A 353 -17.63 10.79 -19.62
N THR A 354 -18.37 9.94 -20.32
CA THR A 354 -18.79 10.18 -21.72
C THR A 354 -20.29 10.40 -21.88
N TYR A 355 -21.06 10.18 -20.81
CA TYR A 355 -22.46 10.56 -20.79
C TYR A 355 -22.62 12.08 -20.72
N SER A 356 -23.55 12.61 -21.52
CA SER A 356 -24.10 13.96 -21.38
C SER A 356 -25.59 13.94 -21.69
N ALA A 357 -26.39 14.69 -20.95
CA ALA A 357 -27.84 14.73 -21.16
C ALA A 357 -28.19 15.27 -22.55
N ALA A 358 -27.43 16.26 -23.04
CA ALA A 358 -27.61 16.82 -24.37
C ALA A 358 -27.43 15.80 -25.51
N SER A 359 -26.66 14.74 -25.29
CA SER A 359 -26.40 13.70 -26.29
C SER A 359 -27.35 12.49 -26.16
N ASP A 360 -28.18 12.43 -25.11
CA ASP A 360 -29.11 11.32 -24.85
C ASP A 360 -28.44 9.94 -24.99
N ASN A 361 -27.26 9.80 -24.37
CA ASN A 361 -26.37 8.68 -24.59
C ASN A 361 -26.06 7.90 -23.31
N TYR A 362 -27.00 7.77 -22.36
CA TYR A 362 -26.71 7.15 -21.06
C TYR A 362 -26.26 5.69 -21.16
N GLN A 363 -26.87 4.91 -22.05
CA GLN A 363 -26.43 3.54 -22.31
C GLN A 363 -24.99 3.50 -22.84
N ASP A 364 -24.69 4.27 -23.88
CA ASP A 364 -23.36 4.32 -24.50
C ASP A 364 -22.31 4.90 -23.56
N GLY A 365 -22.65 5.98 -22.86
CA GLY A 365 -21.81 6.71 -21.93
C GLY A 365 -21.42 5.90 -20.70
N TYR A 366 -22.25 4.97 -20.24
CA TYR A 366 -21.92 4.06 -19.13
C TYR A 366 -21.73 2.60 -19.55
N ARG A 367 -21.69 2.35 -20.87
CA ARG A 367 -21.49 1.02 -21.48
C ARG A 367 -22.44 -0.03 -20.89
N LEU A 368 -23.70 0.34 -20.70
CA LEU A 368 -24.71 -0.55 -20.11
C LEU A 368 -25.19 -1.57 -21.14
N ARG A 369 -25.43 -2.82 -20.71
CA ARG A 369 -25.99 -3.84 -21.60
C ARG A 369 -27.47 -3.58 -21.90
N SER A 370 -27.91 -3.87 -23.12
CA SER A 370 -29.35 -3.82 -23.45
C SER A 370 -30.11 -4.97 -22.79
N ILE A 371 -31.37 -4.73 -22.43
CA ILE A 371 -32.27 -5.75 -21.86
C ILE A 371 -33.32 -6.15 -22.89
N GLY A 372 -33.26 -7.38 -23.39
CA GLY A 372 -34.18 -7.85 -24.44
C GLY A 372 -34.11 -7.02 -25.73
N GLY A 373 -32.95 -6.42 -26.04
CA GLY A 373 -32.76 -5.53 -27.18
C GLY A 373 -33.35 -4.13 -27.01
N GLN A 374 -33.75 -3.75 -25.80
CA GLN A 374 -34.23 -2.41 -25.45
C GLN A 374 -33.20 -1.63 -24.63
N GLU A 375 -33.37 -0.32 -24.57
CA GLU A 375 -32.59 0.57 -23.71
C GLU A 375 -32.67 0.12 -22.24
N PRO A 376 -31.53 0.03 -21.53
CA PRO A 376 -31.52 -0.46 -20.15
C PRO A 376 -32.13 0.51 -19.14
N MET A 377 -31.96 1.81 -19.38
CA MET A 377 -32.38 2.91 -18.50
C MET A 377 -32.83 4.09 -19.38
N ASP A 378 -33.93 4.75 -19.03
CA ASP A 378 -34.38 5.99 -19.69
C ASP A 378 -33.80 7.20 -18.95
N VAL A 379 -32.64 7.70 -19.42
CA VAL A 379 -31.92 8.87 -18.89
C VAL A 379 -31.19 9.59 -20.05
N PRO A 380 -31.33 10.92 -20.21
CA PRO A 380 -32.18 11.80 -19.42
C PRO A 380 -33.65 11.55 -19.73
N ARG A 381 -34.45 11.38 -18.69
CA ARG A 381 -35.88 11.15 -18.85
C ARG A 381 -36.58 12.48 -19.13
N ILE A 382 -37.05 12.70 -20.36
CA ILE A 382 -37.74 13.94 -20.77
C ILE A 382 -39.24 13.67 -20.96
N ARG A 383 -40.06 13.85 -19.92
CA ARG A 383 -41.53 13.79 -20.04
C ARG A 383 -42.12 15.15 -20.45
N THR A 384 -42.81 15.17 -21.59
CA THR A 384 -43.51 16.36 -22.11
C THR A 384 -44.97 16.40 -21.62
N GLY A 385 -45.20 17.01 -20.46
CA GLY A 385 -46.55 17.33 -19.99
C GLY A 385 -46.70 17.41 -18.46
N PRO A 386 -47.61 18.25 -17.94
CA PRO A 386 -47.90 18.31 -16.52
C PRO A 386 -48.67 17.03 -16.11
N TYR A 387 -48.06 16.18 -15.27
CA TYR A 387 -48.71 15.08 -14.55
C TYR A 387 -49.20 13.82 -15.31
N SER A 388 -48.66 13.46 -16.49
CA SER A 388 -49.24 12.33 -17.27
C SER A 388 -48.34 11.14 -17.53
N GLY A 389 -47.64 10.62 -16.53
CA GLY A 389 -47.21 9.22 -16.63
C GLY A 389 -46.98 8.60 -15.28
N THR A 390 -47.52 7.40 -15.09
CA THR A 390 -47.13 6.48 -14.02
C THR A 390 -45.64 6.20 -14.08
N ALA A 391 -45.02 5.93 -12.93
CA ALA A 391 -43.70 5.29 -12.93
C ALA A 391 -43.82 3.98 -13.73
N ASP A 392 -42.89 3.73 -14.66
CA ASP A 392 -42.91 2.56 -15.53
C ASP A 392 -41.66 1.74 -15.28
N ALA A 393 -41.81 0.42 -15.19
CA ALA A 393 -40.69 -0.50 -15.09
C ALA A 393 -39.76 -0.41 -16.31
N ALA A 394 -40.27 0.07 -17.45
CA ALA A 394 -39.50 0.32 -18.66
C ALA A 394 -38.42 1.42 -18.49
N ASP A 395 -38.57 2.33 -17.53
CA ASP A 395 -37.60 3.42 -17.31
C ASP A 395 -36.31 2.92 -16.62
N SER A 396 -36.36 1.72 -16.02
CA SER A 396 -35.27 1.13 -15.22
C SER A 396 -35.12 -0.38 -15.48
N ARG A 397 -35.25 -0.82 -16.74
CA ARG A 397 -35.25 -2.25 -17.13
C ARG A 397 -34.07 -3.02 -16.57
N LEU A 398 -32.89 -2.41 -16.56
CA LEU A 398 -31.68 -3.05 -16.05
C LEU A 398 -31.79 -3.44 -14.57
N CYS A 399 -32.42 -2.59 -13.75
CA CYS A 399 -32.60 -2.86 -12.32
C CYS A 399 -33.57 -4.01 -12.06
N TYR A 400 -34.55 -4.22 -12.95
CA TYR A 400 -35.55 -5.29 -12.80
C TYR A 400 -35.18 -6.58 -13.55
N ASP A 401 -34.11 -6.57 -14.34
CA ASP A 401 -33.69 -7.73 -15.13
C ASP A 401 -33.32 -8.91 -14.23
N ALA A 402 -33.59 -10.12 -14.72
CA ALA A 402 -33.36 -11.38 -14.01
C ALA A 402 -33.95 -11.44 -12.58
N GLY A 403 -34.93 -10.58 -12.26
CA GLY A 403 -35.56 -10.52 -10.94
C GLY A 403 -34.70 -9.87 -9.85
N CYS A 404 -33.67 -9.09 -10.22
CA CYS A 404 -32.82 -8.38 -9.26
C CYS A 404 -33.65 -7.50 -8.30
N HIS A 405 -34.66 -6.82 -8.85
CA HIS A 405 -35.66 -6.07 -8.09
C HIS A 405 -37.07 -6.37 -8.61
N ASP A 406 -38.05 -6.43 -7.71
CA ASP A 406 -39.46 -6.49 -8.08
C ASP A 406 -39.99 -5.08 -8.32
N SER A 407 -40.29 -4.78 -9.59
CA SER A 407 -40.82 -3.48 -9.99
C SER A 407 -42.09 -3.07 -9.24
N ASP A 408 -42.96 -4.02 -8.83
CA ASP A 408 -44.20 -3.70 -8.13
C ASP A 408 -43.94 -2.97 -6.81
N LEU A 409 -42.85 -3.30 -6.12
CA LEU A 409 -42.45 -2.65 -4.87
C LEU A 409 -42.15 -1.14 -5.04
N TYR A 410 -41.72 -0.72 -6.23
CA TYR A 410 -41.15 0.61 -6.45
C TYR A 410 -42.01 1.50 -7.33
N VAL A 411 -42.78 0.92 -8.28
CA VAL A 411 -43.61 1.70 -9.21
C VAL A 411 -45.11 1.59 -8.94
N ASN A 412 -45.55 0.71 -8.02
CA ASN A 412 -46.96 0.62 -7.65
C ASN A 412 -47.26 1.55 -6.44
N PRO A 413 -48.15 2.54 -6.60
CA PRO A 413 -48.47 3.48 -5.52
C PRO A 413 -49.16 2.82 -4.32
N GLY A 414 -49.79 1.65 -4.52
CA GLY A 414 -50.49 0.90 -3.46
C GLY A 414 -49.59 -0.07 -2.69
N ASN A 415 -48.36 -0.31 -3.13
CA ASN A 415 -47.47 -1.25 -2.48
C ASN A 415 -46.61 -0.55 -1.41
N LEU A 416 -46.81 -0.94 -0.13
CA LEU A 416 -46.16 -0.34 1.04
C LEU A 416 -45.06 -1.24 1.65
N THR A 417 -44.57 -2.25 0.94
CA THR A 417 -43.49 -3.12 1.46
C THR A 417 -42.09 -2.60 1.13
N THR A 418 -41.99 -1.43 0.49
CA THR A 418 -40.72 -0.76 0.23
C THR A 418 -40.16 -0.02 1.46
N ASN A 419 -38.84 0.20 1.51
CA ASN A 419 -38.16 0.87 2.63
C ASN A 419 -38.28 2.41 2.59
N PHE A 420 -38.58 3.00 1.43
CA PHE A 420 -38.87 4.42 1.30
C PHE A 420 -40.36 4.64 1.08
N ARG A 421 -41.07 4.82 2.20
CA ARG A 421 -42.52 5.04 2.23
C ARG A 421 -42.89 5.90 3.41
N GLU A 422 -44.06 6.52 3.31
CA GLU A 422 -44.78 7.01 4.47
C GLU A 422 -45.92 6.05 4.84
N SER A 423 -46.58 6.30 5.98
CA SER A 423 -47.57 5.38 6.55
C SER A 423 -48.73 5.01 5.61
N THR A 424 -48.97 5.78 4.54
CA THR A 424 -50.12 5.59 3.64
C THR A 424 -49.79 5.62 2.14
N TYR A 425 -48.53 5.82 1.74
CA TYR A 425 -48.15 5.88 0.32
C TYR A 425 -46.71 5.46 0.06
N ASN A 426 -46.48 4.93 -1.15
CA ASN A 426 -45.17 4.55 -1.64
C ASN A 426 -44.36 5.78 -2.08
N SER A 427 -43.31 6.14 -1.33
CA SER A 427 -42.50 7.33 -1.63
C SER A 427 -41.57 7.11 -2.83
N HIS A 428 -41.15 5.87 -3.11
CA HIS A 428 -40.42 5.57 -4.34
C HIS A 428 -41.25 5.90 -5.57
N GLU A 429 -42.50 5.40 -5.66
CA GLU A 429 -43.38 5.68 -6.79
C GLU A 429 -43.60 7.19 -6.95
N LEU A 430 -43.83 7.89 -5.84
CA LEU A 430 -44.05 9.34 -5.86
C LEU A 430 -42.88 10.08 -6.48
N HIS A 431 -41.63 9.73 -6.15
CA HIS A 431 -40.44 10.38 -6.71
C HIS A 431 -40.23 9.98 -8.18
N MET A 432 -40.47 8.72 -8.52
CA MET A 432 -40.39 8.25 -9.91
C MET A 432 -41.50 8.83 -10.81
N ARG A 433 -42.64 9.25 -10.25
CA ARG A 433 -43.77 9.84 -10.97
C ARG A 433 -43.77 11.37 -10.99
N SER A 434 -43.35 12.02 -9.91
CA SER A 434 -43.57 13.46 -9.70
C SER A 434 -42.70 14.31 -10.64
N GLY A 435 -43.23 14.58 -11.83
CA GLY A 435 -42.70 15.61 -12.72
C GLY A 435 -43.23 17.00 -12.36
N GLY A 436 -42.89 17.50 -11.16
CA GLY A 436 -43.21 18.87 -10.77
C GLY A 436 -42.60 19.89 -11.75
N ASP A 437 -43.16 21.10 -11.80
CA ASP A 437 -42.69 22.18 -12.69
C ASP A 437 -41.14 22.34 -12.68
N TRP A 438 -40.60 22.84 -13.80
CA TRP A 438 -39.21 22.87 -14.26
C TRP A 438 -38.03 23.00 -13.26
N PRO A 439 -38.08 23.66 -12.08
CA PRO A 439 -36.92 23.69 -11.16
C PRO A 439 -36.67 22.39 -10.37
N ASN A 440 -37.08 21.22 -10.85
CA ASN A 440 -37.23 19.99 -10.07
C ASN A 440 -36.56 18.76 -10.73
N ARG A 441 -35.35 18.95 -11.27
CA ARG A 441 -34.68 17.94 -12.10
C ARG A 441 -33.43 17.41 -11.41
N TRP A 442 -33.14 16.14 -11.70
CA TRP A 442 -31.85 15.52 -11.47
C TRP A 442 -30.87 16.05 -12.52
N ASP A 443 -29.73 16.55 -12.06
CA ASP A 443 -28.54 16.84 -12.85
C ASP A 443 -27.83 15.52 -13.14
N SER A 444 -28.21 14.89 -14.26
CA SER A 444 -27.87 13.48 -14.52
C SER A 444 -26.47 13.31 -15.09
N ASP A 445 -25.93 14.35 -15.75
CA ASP A 445 -24.56 14.42 -16.25
C ASP A 445 -23.61 15.24 -15.36
N TRP A 446 -24.18 15.87 -14.32
CA TRP A 446 -23.51 16.52 -13.20
C TRP A 446 -22.86 17.86 -13.56
N ASP A 447 -23.37 18.54 -14.58
CA ASP A 447 -22.88 19.81 -15.12
C ASP A 447 -23.33 21.05 -14.31
N GLY A 448 -24.14 20.84 -13.28
CA GLY A 448 -24.72 21.88 -12.42
C GLY A 448 -26.14 22.29 -12.81
N SER A 449 -26.72 21.72 -13.87
CA SER A 449 -28.06 22.00 -14.37
C SER A 449 -28.93 20.75 -14.38
N GLY A 450 -30.09 20.81 -13.72
CA GLY A 450 -31.01 19.67 -13.75
C GLY A 450 -31.62 19.44 -15.14
N ASP A 451 -31.46 18.24 -15.68
CA ASP A 451 -31.83 17.88 -17.06
C ASP A 451 -32.83 16.71 -17.15
N SER A 452 -32.86 15.80 -16.16
CA SER A 452 -33.64 14.57 -16.15
C SER A 452 -34.69 14.55 -15.04
N PHE A 453 -35.79 13.80 -15.22
CA PHE A 453 -36.60 13.36 -14.08
C PHE A 453 -35.83 12.30 -13.26
N ASP A 454 -36.23 12.15 -11.99
CA ASP A 454 -35.64 11.18 -11.08
C ASP A 454 -35.80 9.75 -11.60
N ASN A 455 -34.73 8.97 -11.44
CA ASN A 455 -34.66 7.54 -11.70
C ASN A 455 -33.94 6.87 -10.50
N CYS A 456 -33.90 5.54 -10.41
CA CYS A 456 -33.25 4.82 -9.31
C CYS A 456 -31.81 5.31 -9.06
N THR A 457 -31.07 5.56 -10.14
CA THR A 457 -29.69 6.05 -10.10
C THR A 457 -29.55 7.52 -9.68
N ALA A 458 -30.63 8.31 -9.64
CA ALA A 458 -30.56 9.65 -9.06
C ALA A 458 -30.20 9.55 -7.56
N CYS A 459 -30.88 8.65 -6.84
CA CYS A 459 -30.71 8.46 -5.41
C CYS A 459 -29.70 7.37 -5.05
N HIS A 460 -29.61 6.29 -5.84
CA HIS A 460 -28.77 5.14 -5.50
C HIS A 460 -27.45 5.15 -6.26
N ASN A 461 -26.37 4.86 -5.53
CA ASN A 461 -25.13 4.37 -6.07
C ASN A 461 -25.13 2.84 -6.03
N VAL A 462 -25.51 2.20 -7.14
CA VAL A 462 -25.52 0.73 -7.28
C VAL A 462 -24.16 0.09 -7.01
N HIS A 463 -23.09 0.89 -7.10
CA HIS A 463 -21.74 0.47 -6.77
C HIS A 463 -21.39 0.59 -5.28
N GLY A 464 -22.35 0.88 -4.41
CA GLY A 464 -22.12 1.02 -2.98
C GLY A 464 -21.67 2.42 -2.58
N SER A 465 -21.92 2.76 -1.34
CA SER A 465 -21.52 4.04 -0.75
C SER A 465 -21.31 3.86 0.75
N SER A 466 -20.72 4.88 1.37
CA SER A 466 -20.63 5.02 2.82
C SER A 466 -21.99 5.34 3.48
N SER A 467 -23.02 5.64 2.66
CA SER A 467 -24.37 5.94 3.11
C SER A 467 -25.28 4.70 3.10
N PRO A 468 -26.34 4.67 3.93
CA PRO A 468 -27.25 3.54 4.02
C PRO A 468 -27.91 3.17 2.70
N ALA A 469 -28.22 1.89 2.52
CA ALA A 469 -29.01 1.37 1.39
C ALA A 469 -28.54 1.90 0.03
N MET A 470 -27.22 1.96 -0.16
CA MET A 470 -26.59 2.40 -1.41
C MET A 470 -27.01 3.82 -1.82
N VAL A 471 -27.39 4.69 -0.88
CA VAL A 471 -27.78 6.07 -1.23
C VAL A 471 -26.52 6.86 -1.61
N ARG A 472 -26.63 7.70 -2.63
CA ARG A 472 -25.52 8.45 -3.21
C ARG A 472 -24.92 9.45 -2.21
N HIS A 473 -23.64 9.25 -1.89
CA HIS A 473 -22.86 10.13 -0.99
C HIS A 473 -21.85 11.02 -1.74
N GLY A 474 -21.77 10.90 -3.06
CA GLY A 474 -21.10 11.90 -3.91
C GLY A 474 -19.74 11.50 -4.45
N GLU A 475 -19.12 10.44 -3.94
CA GLU A 475 -17.80 9.97 -4.36
C GLU A 475 -17.79 9.64 -5.87
N LEU A 476 -18.79 8.89 -6.34
CA LEU A 476 -18.87 8.46 -7.75
C LEU A 476 -19.21 9.60 -8.74
N VAL A 477 -19.85 10.68 -8.26
CA VAL A 477 -20.36 11.74 -9.13
C VAL A 477 -19.54 13.02 -9.08
N SER A 478 -18.58 13.06 -8.16
CA SER A 478 -17.54 14.07 -8.12
C SER A 478 -16.76 14.08 -9.42
N THR A 479 -16.14 15.21 -9.69
CA THR A 479 -15.15 15.33 -10.76
C THR A 479 -14.08 14.24 -10.54
N PRO A 480 -13.58 13.58 -11.59
CA PRO A 480 -12.55 12.55 -11.43
C PRO A 480 -11.37 13.06 -10.59
N GLY A 481 -10.99 12.29 -9.56
CA GLY A 481 -9.91 12.65 -8.64
C GLY A 481 -10.28 13.71 -7.58
N THR A 482 -11.55 14.12 -7.46
CA THR A 482 -12.00 15.07 -6.44
C THR A 482 -13.13 14.50 -5.58
N THR A 483 -13.54 15.25 -4.56
CA THR A 483 -14.70 14.98 -3.72
C THR A 483 -15.67 16.16 -3.71
N ASP A 484 -15.73 16.93 -4.81
CA ASP A 484 -16.46 18.21 -4.90
C ASP A 484 -17.97 18.06 -4.76
N LYS A 485 -18.49 16.84 -4.95
CA LYS A 485 -19.91 16.51 -4.74
C LYS A 485 -20.15 15.73 -3.44
N VAL A 486 -19.14 15.46 -2.61
CA VAL A 486 -19.32 14.79 -1.30
C VAL A 486 -19.80 15.82 -0.26
N PRO A 487 -20.87 15.58 0.52
CA PRO A 487 -21.53 14.28 0.74
C PRO A 487 -22.81 14.01 -0.11
N ALA A 488 -23.01 14.73 -1.22
CA ALA A 488 -24.14 14.65 -2.13
C ALA A 488 -25.51 14.66 -1.44
N LEU A 489 -26.22 13.54 -1.34
CA LEU A 489 -27.50 13.43 -0.62
C LEU A 489 -27.31 13.24 0.90
N ASN A 490 -26.16 12.72 1.32
CA ASN A 490 -25.78 12.47 2.71
C ASN A 490 -26.93 11.89 3.56
N PHE A 491 -27.48 10.76 3.10
CA PHE A 491 -28.66 10.19 3.71
C PHE A 491 -28.31 9.47 5.01
N LYS A 492 -29.18 9.59 6.02
CA LYS A 492 -29.11 8.75 7.22
C LYS A 492 -30.47 8.24 7.64
N TYR A 493 -30.46 7.02 8.19
CA TYR A 493 -31.60 6.49 8.92
C TYR A 493 -31.78 7.22 10.24
N THR A 494 -33.03 7.33 10.70
CA THR A 494 -33.38 7.96 11.98
C THR A 494 -33.95 6.93 12.96
N THR A 495 -33.78 7.16 14.27
CA THR A 495 -34.52 6.47 15.35
C THR A 495 -35.10 7.48 16.34
N GLY A 496 -35.93 7.00 17.26
CA GLY A 496 -36.33 7.75 18.46
C GLY A 496 -35.36 7.61 19.64
N GLY A 497 -34.21 6.95 19.48
CA GLY A 497 -33.24 6.64 20.53
C GLY A 497 -31.87 7.31 20.35
N VAL A 498 -30.87 6.79 21.06
CA VAL A 498 -29.48 7.31 21.09
C VAL A 498 -28.56 6.69 20.02
N GLU A 499 -29.04 5.69 19.28
CA GLU A 499 -28.31 5.02 18.20
C GLU A 499 -27.92 6.02 17.10
N LEU A 500 -26.61 6.23 16.90
CA LEU A 500 -26.11 7.21 15.93
C LEU A 500 -26.24 6.71 14.48
N TYR A 501 -26.19 5.38 14.27
CA TYR A 501 -26.21 4.73 12.95
C TYR A 501 -27.14 3.51 12.93
N PRO A 502 -28.46 3.71 13.03
CA PRO A 502 -29.41 2.62 13.06
C PRO A 502 -29.49 1.85 11.75
N THR A 503 -29.66 0.53 11.81
CA THR A 503 -29.92 -0.27 10.62
C THR A 503 -31.35 -0.04 10.11
N ARG A 504 -31.64 -0.50 8.88
CA ARG A 504 -32.98 -0.38 8.29
C ARG A 504 -34.06 -0.99 9.19
N SER A 505 -33.82 -2.15 9.81
CA SER A 505 -34.82 -2.84 10.63
C SER A 505 -35.13 -2.07 11.91
N GLN A 506 -34.16 -1.32 12.44
CA GLN A 506 -34.28 -0.51 13.66
C GLN A 506 -34.85 0.90 13.41
N SER A 507 -34.76 1.38 12.17
CA SER A 507 -35.04 2.78 11.83
C SER A 507 -36.54 3.09 11.67
N ASN A 508 -36.95 4.24 12.20
CA ASN A 508 -38.30 4.80 12.10
C ASN A 508 -38.49 5.79 10.93
N GLY A 509 -37.51 5.92 10.05
CA GLY A 509 -37.54 6.94 9.01
C GLY A 509 -36.19 7.24 8.40
N GLY A 510 -36.08 8.36 7.73
CA GLY A 510 -34.81 8.82 7.18
C GLY A 510 -34.83 10.27 6.80
N ARG A 511 -33.65 10.87 6.71
CA ARG A 511 -33.49 12.26 6.30
C ARG A 511 -32.15 12.47 5.58
N LEU A 512 -32.09 13.55 4.81
CA LEU A 512 -30.84 14.06 4.27
C LEU A 512 -30.10 14.89 5.34
N ASP A 513 -28.78 14.81 5.36
CA ASP A 513 -27.92 15.48 6.34
C ASP A 513 -26.99 16.50 5.67
N LEU A 514 -27.58 17.49 4.99
CA LEU A 514 -26.87 18.43 4.13
C LEU A 514 -26.54 19.75 4.84
N PRO A 515 -25.31 20.29 4.76
CA PRO A 515 -24.97 21.59 5.34
C PRO A 515 -25.64 22.75 4.58
N GLY A 516 -26.52 23.52 5.26
CA GLY A 516 -27.22 24.68 4.68
C GLY A 516 -28.55 24.33 4.01
N GLY A 517 -29.61 25.13 4.26
CA GLY A 517 -30.99 24.78 3.89
C GLY A 517 -31.31 24.71 2.38
N GLY A 518 -32.46 24.09 2.05
CA GLY A 518 -33.08 23.93 0.71
C GLY A 518 -32.29 23.03 -0.27
N GLY A 519 -32.81 21.85 -0.62
CA GLY A 519 -32.13 20.97 -1.59
C GLY A 519 -32.23 21.48 -3.03
N SER A 520 -31.16 22.12 -3.49
CA SER A 520 -30.90 22.49 -4.88
C SER A 520 -29.73 21.68 -5.44
N VAL A 521 -29.61 21.58 -6.77
CA VAL A 521 -28.42 21.01 -7.44
C VAL A 521 -27.15 21.74 -6.97
N GLY A 522 -27.19 23.06 -6.77
CA GLY A 522 -26.05 23.81 -6.24
C GLY A 522 -25.65 23.44 -4.81
N SER A 523 -26.56 22.89 -4.00
CA SER A 523 -26.31 22.53 -2.59
C SER A 523 -25.93 21.06 -2.38
N ASN A 524 -26.52 20.14 -3.15
CA ASN A 524 -26.32 18.69 -3.00
C ASN A 524 -25.63 18.06 -4.21
N GLY A 525 -25.46 18.79 -5.31
CA GLY A 525 -24.82 18.28 -6.51
C GLY A 525 -25.63 17.26 -7.31
N VAL A 526 -26.86 16.93 -6.90
CA VAL A 526 -27.69 15.87 -7.49
C VAL A 526 -28.98 16.40 -8.07
N CYS A 527 -29.89 16.90 -7.26
CA CYS A 527 -31.23 17.22 -7.72
C CYS A 527 -31.78 18.46 -7.01
N SER A 528 -32.71 19.13 -7.68
CA SER A 528 -33.34 20.34 -7.15
C SER A 528 -34.68 20.11 -6.45
N MET A 529 -35.01 18.87 -6.07
CA MET A 529 -36.30 18.51 -5.46
C MET A 529 -36.28 18.07 -4.00
N CYS A 530 -35.13 17.86 -3.38
CA CYS A 530 -35.17 17.23 -2.07
C CYS A 530 -35.33 18.24 -0.93
N HIS A 531 -36.36 18.04 -0.13
CA HIS A 531 -36.32 18.14 1.33
C HIS A 531 -34.95 18.54 1.91
N ASN A 532 -34.90 19.67 2.62
CA ASN A 532 -33.73 20.07 3.40
C ASN A 532 -33.65 19.27 4.72
N GLN A 533 -32.67 19.54 5.60
CA GLN A 533 -32.57 18.89 6.93
C GLN A 533 -33.89 18.90 7.76
N GLN A 534 -34.89 19.70 7.38
CA GLN A 534 -36.16 19.87 8.10
C GLN A 534 -37.25 18.88 7.69
N VAL A 535 -37.07 18.12 6.60
CA VAL A 535 -38.06 17.11 6.18
C VAL A 535 -37.45 15.72 6.21
N SER A 536 -38.06 14.89 7.05
CA SER A 536 -37.80 13.46 7.19
C SER A 536 -39.04 12.71 6.74
N TYR A 537 -38.87 11.54 6.12
CA TYR A 537 -39.97 10.59 6.03
C TYR A 537 -40.00 9.75 7.31
N SER A 538 -41.18 9.29 7.68
CA SER A 538 -41.38 8.41 8.83
C SER A 538 -42.03 7.11 8.40
N ARG A 539 -41.62 6.02 9.05
CA ARG A 539 -42.16 4.68 8.88
C ARG A 539 -42.18 3.95 10.21
N THR A 540 -43.03 2.94 10.31
CA THR A 540 -42.90 1.97 11.41
C THR A 540 -41.75 1.02 11.07
N PRO A 541 -40.74 0.85 11.95
CA PRO A 541 -39.73 -0.17 11.77
C PRO A 541 -40.43 -1.50 11.51
N THR A 542 -40.06 -2.15 10.41
CA THR A 542 -40.64 -3.44 10.02
C THR A 542 -39.49 -4.29 9.59
N ASP A 543 -39.35 -5.44 10.23
CA ASP A 543 -38.51 -6.50 9.74
C ASP A 543 -39.17 -7.07 8.48
N PHE A 544 -38.44 -7.05 7.37
CA PHE A 544 -38.93 -7.52 6.08
C PHE A 544 -38.20 -8.77 5.62
N TYR A 545 -37.10 -9.13 6.29
CA TYR A 545 -36.23 -10.17 5.83
C TYR A 545 -36.31 -11.31 6.81
N PRO A 546 -36.81 -12.48 6.42
CA PRO A 546 -36.67 -13.64 7.28
C PRO A 546 -35.18 -13.90 7.59
N PRO A 547 -34.87 -14.56 8.71
CA PRO A 547 -33.52 -15.06 8.92
C PRO A 547 -33.15 -16.02 7.77
N ARG A 548 -31.86 -16.20 7.50
CA ARG A 548 -31.36 -17.22 6.56
C ARG A 548 -29.97 -17.67 6.98
N ILE A 549 -29.58 -18.86 6.52
CA ILE A 549 -28.20 -19.35 6.63
C ILE A 549 -27.36 -18.53 5.63
N VAL A 550 -26.29 -17.92 6.10
CA VAL A 550 -25.36 -17.10 5.30
C VAL A 550 -24.20 -17.95 4.82
N THR A 551 -23.65 -18.76 5.72
CA THR A 551 -22.54 -19.66 5.45
C THR A 551 -22.73 -20.96 6.21
N ALA A 552 -22.18 -22.02 5.63
CA ALA A 552 -22.01 -23.30 6.27
C ALA A 552 -20.58 -23.78 5.98
N TYR A 553 -19.81 -24.03 7.03
CA TYR A 553 -18.43 -24.49 6.92
C TYR A 553 -18.26 -25.83 7.63
N GLY A 554 -17.50 -26.73 7.02
CA GLY A 554 -17.10 -28.02 7.58
C GLY A 554 -15.59 -28.21 7.45
N LYS A 555 -15.09 -29.24 8.13
CA LYS A 555 -13.68 -29.62 8.08
C LYS A 555 -13.56 -31.11 7.80
N ALA A 556 -12.75 -31.47 6.79
CA ALA A 556 -12.53 -32.87 6.45
C ALA A 556 -11.97 -33.66 7.65
N GLY A 557 -12.54 -34.83 7.91
CA GLY A 557 -12.22 -35.65 9.07
C GLY A 557 -12.95 -35.26 10.37
N CYS A 558 -13.75 -34.19 10.38
CA CYS A 558 -14.58 -33.77 11.50
C CYS A 558 -16.07 -34.01 11.21
N SER A 559 -16.88 -34.27 12.24
CA SER A 559 -18.33 -34.45 12.12
C SER A 559 -19.11 -33.19 12.50
N THR A 560 -18.51 -32.02 12.35
CA THR A 560 -19.06 -30.74 12.77
C THR A 560 -19.22 -29.78 11.61
N VAL A 561 -20.34 -29.06 11.58
CA VAL A 561 -20.61 -27.98 10.63
C VAL A 561 -20.90 -26.71 11.40
N ALA A 562 -20.17 -25.63 11.13
CA ALA A 562 -20.45 -24.30 11.64
C ALA A 562 -21.44 -23.59 10.71
N LEU A 563 -22.52 -23.04 11.26
CA LEU A 563 -23.49 -22.22 10.56
C LEU A 563 -23.43 -20.78 11.06
N ALA A 564 -23.52 -19.83 10.13
CA ALA A 564 -23.83 -18.44 10.45
C ALA A 564 -25.18 -18.04 9.86
N PHE A 565 -25.97 -17.30 10.62
CA PHE A 565 -27.25 -16.75 10.21
C PHE A 565 -27.14 -15.23 10.02
N THR A 566 -28.14 -14.66 9.36
CA THR A 566 -28.22 -13.21 9.16
C THR A 566 -28.47 -12.42 10.44
N LYS A 567 -28.99 -13.08 11.47
CA LYS A 567 -29.39 -12.50 12.76
C LYS A 567 -29.65 -13.61 13.76
N GLY A 568 -29.96 -13.23 15.00
CA GLY A 568 -30.38 -14.17 16.03
C GLY A 568 -31.59 -14.98 15.62
N VAL A 569 -31.51 -16.30 15.79
CA VAL A 569 -32.56 -17.24 15.39
C VAL A 569 -33.14 -18.03 16.56
N TYR A 570 -34.35 -18.54 16.33
CA TYR A 570 -35.19 -19.20 17.32
C TYR A 570 -35.93 -20.37 16.66
N THR A 571 -36.17 -21.43 17.43
CA THR A 571 -37.03 -22.55 16.95
C THR A 571 -38.52 -22.14 16.90
N ASN A 572 -38.95 -21.21 17.76
CA ASN A 572 -40.35 -20.76 17.85
C ASN A 572 -40.56 -19.35 17.28
N SER A 573 -41.73 -19.12 16.69
CA SER A 573 -42.13 -17.83 16.10
C SER A 573 -42.36 -16.69 17.10
N ASP A 574 -42.26 -16.95 18.40
CA ASP A 574 -42.39 -15.95 19.46
C ASP A 574 -41.03 -15.43 19.96
N GLY A 575 -39.94 -15.78 19.26
CA GLY A 575 -38.58 -15.38 19.63
C GLY A 575 -38.04 -16.17 20.82
N THR A 576 -38.40 -17.45 20.95
CA THR A 576 -37.92 -18.32 22.04
C THR A 576 -37.41 -19.67 21.54
N GLY A 577 -36.56 -20.29 22.36
CA GLY A 577 -36.05 -21.65 22.16
C GLY A 577 -34.84 -21.74 21.21
N ALA A 578 -33.87 -22.55 21.60
CA ALA A 578 -32.70 -22.86 20.80
C ALA A 578 -33.06 -23.82 19.66
N LEU A 579 -32.29 -23.77 18.57
CA LEU A 579 -32.41 -24.70 17.46
C LEU A 579 -32.17 -26.15 17.90
N VAL A 580 -32.91 -27.07 17.29
CA VAL A 580 -32.77 -28.53 17.46
C VAL A 580 -32.59 -29.21 16.10
N GLU A 581 -32.33 -30.53 16.09
CA GLU A 581 -31.97 -31.27 14.88
C GLU A 581 -33.06 -31.19 13.79
N ASN A 582 -34.33 -31.20 14.19
CA ASN A 582 -35.46 -31.13 13.26
C ASN A 582 -35.71 -29.74 12.66
N ASP A 583 -34.98 -28.72 13.12
CA ASP A 583 -35.13 -27.37 12.58
C ASP A 583 -34.35 -27.18 11.26
N LEU A 584 -33.41 -28.08 10.99
CA LEU A 584 -32.48 -28.03 9.87
C LEU A 584 -32.59 -29.30 9.01
N ALA A 585 -32.34 -29.17 7.72
CA ALA A 585 -32.24 -30.29 6.79
C ALA A 585 -30.86 -30.31 6.15
N LEU A 586 -30.19 -31.46 6.23
CA LEU A 586 -28.97 -31.76 5.48
C LEU A 586 -29.37 -32.48 4.18
N THR A 587 -28.93 -31.93 3.05
CA THR A 587 -28.92 -32.60 1.75
C THR A 587 -27.52 -33.12 1.53
N ASP A 588 -27.36 -34.41 1.75
CA ASP A 588 -26.13 -35.15 1.51
C ASP A 588 -26.35 -36.12 0.35
N LEU A 589 -25.39 -36.16 -0.58
CA LEU A 589 -25.54 -36.80 -1.89
C LEU A 589 -24.89 -38.18 -2.00
N ASP A 590 -24.09 -38.61 -1.03
CA ASP A 590 -23.26 -39.81 -1.21
C ASP A 590 -23.31 -40.83 -0.05
N ASP A 591 -23.23 -40.41 1.21
CA ASP A 591 -23.03 -41.33 2.35
C ASP A 591 -24.23 -41.39 3.33
N MET A 592 -25.28 -40.64 3.06
CA MET A 592 -26.52 -40.51 3.82
C MET A 592 -26.30 -40.05 5.28
N ARG A 593 -25.37 -39.11 5.50
CA ARG A 593 -25.19 -38.36 6.74
C ARG A 593 -26.48 -37.70 7.21
N THR A 594 -26.63 -37.64 8.53
CA THR A 594 -27.77 -37.00 9.20
C THR A 594 -27.29 -36.08 10.32
N ILE A 595 -28.09 -35.06 10.64
CA ILE A 595 -27.85 -34.18 11.80
C ILE A 595 -28.26 -34.93 13.07
N THR A 596 -27.31 -35.10 13.99
CA THR A 596 -27.52 -35.81 15.27
C THR A 596 -27.47 -34.90 16.50
N GLY A 597 -27.13 -33.62 16.31
CA GLY A 597 -27.09 -32.64 17.38
C GLY A 597 -26.95 -31.21 16.85
N VAL A 598 -27.46 -30.25 17.62
CA VAL A 598 -27.29 -28.81 17.36
C VAL A 598 -26.86 -28.13 18.65
N ASN A 599 -25.72 -27.44 18.62
CA ASN A 599 -25.27 -26.56 19.68
C ASN A 599 -25.57 -25.10 19.27
N HIS A 600 -26.52 -24.48 19.97
CA HIS A 600 -27.02 -23.14 19.70
C HIS A 600 -27.70 -22.58 20.95
N ALA A 601 -27.50 -21.31 21.29
CA ALA A 601 -28.32 -20.63 22.30
C ALA A 601 -29.38 -19.75 21.63
N ALA A 602 -30.60 -19.70 22.20
CA ALA A 602 -31.70 -18.94 21.62
C ALA A 602 -31.33 -17.47 21.39
N GLY A 603 -31.48 -16.99 20.15
CA GLY A 603 -31.10 -15.64 19.75
C GLY A 603 -29.66 -15.48 19.28
N ASP A 604 -28.85 -16.54 19.27
CA ASP A 604 -27.53 -16.52 18.63
C ASP A 604 -27.68 -16.49 17.11
N ALA A 605 -26.75 -15.81 16.45
CA ALA A 605 -26.66 -15.76 14.99
C ALA A 605 -25.73 -16.85 14.42
N ALA A 606 -25.39 -17.87 15.23
CA ALA A 606 -24.56 -18.98 14.81
C ALA A 606 -24.95 -20.27 15.52
N ALA A 607 -24.72 -21.40 14.87
CA ALA A 607 -24.94 -22.73 15.42
C ALA A 607 -23.84 -23.69 14.98
N GLN A 608 -23.60 -24.73 15.76
CA GLN A 608 -22.75 -25.84 15.37
C GLN A 608 -23.59 -27.12 15.26
N LEU A 609 -23.55 -27.77 14.11
CA LEU A 609 -24.19 -29.06 13.89
C LEU A 609 -23.21 -30.18 14.21
N THR A 610 -23.74 -31.27 14.77
CA THR A 610 -23.05 -32.55 14.85
C THR A 610 -23.69 -33.52 13.88
N LEU A 611 -22.90 -34.12 13.00
CA LEU A 611 -23.35 -35.11 12.02
C LEU A 611 -23.10 -36.55 12.50
N SER A 612 -23.80 -37.51 11.90
CA SER A 612 -23.67 -38.94 12.21
C SER A 612 -22.30 -39.56 11.86
N SER A 613 -21.55 -38.94 10.96
CA SER A 613 -20.19 -39.33 10.54
C SER A 613 -19.37 -38.08 10.16
N ALA A 614 -18.06 -38.26 10.00
CA ALA A 614 -17.14 -37.19 9.65
C ALA A 614 -17.19 -36.84 8.16
N PHE A 615 -16.88 -35.59 7.83
CA PHE A 615 -16.74 -35.11 6.46
C PHE A 615 -15.58 -35.80 5.74
N ASP A 616 -15.72 -36.02 4.44
CA ASP A 616 -14.61 -36.23 3.53
C ASP A 616 -14.49 -35.11 2.48
N ALA A 617 -13.25 -34.76 2.13
CA ALA A 617 -12.98 -33.60 1.28
C ALA A 617 -13.37 -33.82 -0.19
N SER A 618 -13.59 -35.08 -0.61
CA SER A 618 -13.76 -35.43 -2.02
C SER A 618 -15.21 -35.45 -2.49
N SER A 619 -16.16 -35.66 -1.58
CA SER A 619 -17.58 -35.75 -1.92
C SER A 619 -18.51 -34.88 -1.10
N ASP A 620 -18.01 -34.18 -0.07
CA ASP A 620 -18.89 -33.39 0.80
C ASP A 620 -18.68 -31.88 0.62
N VAL A 621 -17.41 -31.45 0.59
CA VAL A 621 -17.05 -30.04 0.50
C VAL A 621 -17.42 -29.49 -0.88
N GLY A 622 -18.25 -28.45 -0.90
CA GLY A 622 -18.77 -27.87 -2.14
C GLY A 622 -19.87 -28.71 -2.79
N VAL A 623 -20.32 -29.79 -2.14
CA VAL A 623 -21.31 -30.73 -2.68
C VAL A 623 -22.54 -30.78 -1.78
N ASP A 624 -22.35 -31.05 -0.48
CA ASP A 624 -23.44 -31.12 0.48
C ASP A 624 -23.98 -29.75 0.82
N ALA A 625 -25.24 -29.70 1.22
CA ALA A 625 -25.90 -28.45 1.56
C ALA A 625 -26.82 -28.56 2.78
N VAL A 626 -26.99 -27.45 3.48
CA VAL A 626 -27.89 -27.32 4.62
C VAL A 626 -28.93 -26.23 4.37
N ALA A 627 -30.14 -26.42 4.89
CA ALA A 627 -31.24 -25.46 4.84
C ALA A 627 -32.07 -25.53 6.14
N ALA A 628 -33.02 -24.59 6.31
CA ALA A 628 -34.13 -24.83 7.22
C ALA A 628 -34.88 -26.11 6.81
N ALA A 629 -35.32 -26.92 7.77
CA ALA A 629 -36.12 -28.10 7.47
C ALA A 629 -37.45 -27.72 6.79
N THR A 630 -38.07 -26.63 7.24
CA THR A 630 -39.25 -26.02 6.63
C THR A 630 -39.21 -24.50 6.81
N SER A 631 -40.06 -23.77 6.09
CA SER A 631 -40.20 -22.33 6.28
C SER A 631 -40.81 -21.90 7.63
N GLY A 632 -41.18 -22.86 8.49
CA GLY A 632 -41.67 -22.64 9.85
C GLY A 632 -40.85 -23.37 10.91
N SER A 633 -39.60 -23.72 10.60
CA SER A 633 -38.70 -24.43 11.51
C SER A 633 -37.74 -23.49 12.26
N ILE A 634 -37.40 -22.35 11.66
CA ILE A 634 -36.48 -21.37 12.23
C ILE A 634 -37.12 -19.99 12.06
N PHE A 635 -37.06 -19.16 13.08
CA PHE A 635 -37.65 -17.83 13.12
C PHE A 635 -36.66 -16.80 13.64
N ASP A 636 -36.91 -15.53 13.34
CA ASP A 636 -36.28 -14.43 14.05
C ASP A 636 -37.11 -14.00 15.27
N ALA A 637 -36.62 -12.99 16.01
CA ALA A 637 -37.32 -12.44 17.15
C ALA A 637 -38.67 -11.78 16.78
N GLY A 638 -38.86 -11.41 15.51
CA GLY A 638 -40.11 -10.85 14.97
C GLY A 638 -41.12 -11.90 14.51
N GLY A 639 -40.75 -13.19 14.55
CA GLY A 639 -41.58 -14.32 14.13
C GLY A 639 -41.62 -14.55 12.62
N LEU A 640 -40.71 -13.96 11.84
CA LEU A 640 -40.57 -14.30 10.42
C LEU A 640 -39.81 -15.61 10.28
N GLY A 641 -40.40 -16.56 9.55
CA GLY A 641 -39.81 -17.87 9.31
C GLY A 641 -38.71 -17.84 8.24
N MET A 642 -37.59 -18.53 8.51
CA MET A 642 -36.46 -18.71 7.61
C MET A 642 -36.89 -19.35 6.30
N ASP A 643 -36.25 -19.00 5.18
CA ASP A 643 -36.46 -19.73 3.92
C ASP A 643 -35.80 -21.13 3.95
N THR A 644 -36.10 -21.95 2.95
CA THR A 644 -35.50 -23.29 2.79
C THR A 644 -34.41 -23.28 1.71
N GLY A 645 -33.71 -22.15 1.55
CA GLY A 645 -32.60 -22.04 0.61
C GLY A 645 -31.46 -22.99 1.00
N LEU A 646 -30.96 -23.76 0.04
CA LEU A 646 -29.80 -24.63 0.25
C LEU A 646 -28.53 -23.79 0.28
N VAL A 647 -27.75 -23.94 1.35
CA VAL A 647 -26.40 -23.38 1.48
C VAL A 647 -25.40 -24.51 1.43
N THR A 648 -24.59 -24.52 0.37
CA THR A 648 -23.52 -25.50 0.21
C THR A 648 -22.48 -25.36 1.32
N ILE A 649 -22.03 -26.49 1.86
CA ILE A 649 -21.04 -26.56 2.91
C ILE A 649 -19.65 -26.42 2.28
N LEU A 650 -18.91 -25.39 2.70
CA LEU A 650 -17.55 -25.12 2.25
C LEU A 650 -16.53 -25.64 3.25
N ALA A 651 -15.28 -25.82 2.83
CA ALA A 651 -14.20 -26.19 3.73
C ALA A 651 -13.67 -24.97 4.46
N ASP A 652 -13.35 -25.15 5.74
CA ASP A 652 -12.54 -24.21 6.49
C ASP A 652 -11.49 -24.95 7.35
N GLU A 653 -10.24 -24.68 7.01
CA GLU A 653 -9.05 -25.18 7.69
C GLU A 653 -8.20 -24.03 8.24
N THR A 654 -8.66 -22.79 8.06
CA THR A 654 -7.92 -21.58 8.45
C THR A 654 -8.21 -21.26 9.91
N PRO A 655 -7.18 -21.18 10.77
CA PRO A 655 -7.38 -20.73 12.14
C PRO A 655 -7.76 -19.24 12.23
N PRO A 656 -8.31 -18.80 13.37
CA PRO A 656 -8.45 -17.40 13.68
C PRO A 656 -7.12 -16.64 13.59
N THR A 657 -7.21 -15.34 13.37
CA THR A 657 -6.06 -14.43 13.23
C THR A 657 -6.11 -13.31 14.26
N LEU A 658 -4.94 -12.74 14.58
CA LEU A 658 -4.78 -11.60 15.47
C LEU A 658 -4.25 -10.38 14.71
N SER A 659 -4.85 -9.22 14.96
CA SER A 659 -4.44 -7.93 14.39
C SER A 659 -4.64 -6.79 15.41
N GLU A 660 -4.24 -5.56 15.04
CA GLU A 660 -4.52 -4.32 15.80
C GLU A 660 -4.10 -4.37 17.28
N ARG A 661 -2.92 -4.92 17.55
CA ARG A 661 -2.42 -5.14 18.90
C ARG A 661 -1.96 -3.81 19.52
N ASP A 662 -2.37 -3.56 20.75
CA ASP A 662 -1.83 -2.51 21.60
C ASP A 662 -1.54 -3.11 22.99
N PRO A 663 -0.28 -3.10 23.46
CA PRO A 663 0.91 -2.64 22.76
C PRO A 663 1.27 -3.46 21.53
N ASP A 664 1.91 -2.82 20.57
CA ASP A 664 2.50 -3.47 19.41
C ASP A 664 3.58 -4.49 19.80
N HIS A 665 3.85 -5.45 18.91
CA HIS A 665 4.93 -6.42 19.13
C HIS A 665 6.29 -5.72 19.16
N GLY A 666 7.03 -5.91 20.26
CA GLY A 666 8.34 -5.33 20.47
C GLY A 666 8.32 -3.91 21.03
N ALA A 667 7.14 -3.37 21.37
CA ALA A 667 7.02 -2.06 22.01
C ALA A 667 7.87 -2.00 23.30
N THR A 668 8.53 -0.88 23.51
CA THR A 668 9.27 -0.54 24.73
C THR A 668 8.63 0.67 25.40
N ASP A 669 9.02 0.97 26.63
CA ASP A 669 8.50 2.12 27.38
C ASP A 669 6.98 2.08 27.59
N VAL A 670 6.44 0.86 27.67
CA VAL A 670 5.01 0.64 27.91
C VAL A 670 4.68 0.93 29.39
N PRO A 671 3.63 1.71 29.68
CA PRO A 671 3.18 1.96 31.05
C PRO A 671 2.88 0.67 31.81
N ARG A 672 3.19 0.64 33.11
CA ARG A 672 2.99 -0.56 33.93
C ARG A 672 1.54 -0.96 34.17
N ASN A 673 0.60 -0.06 33.89
CA ASN A 673 -0.85 -0.27 33.97
C ASN A 673 -1.48 -0.43 32.57
N GLN A 674 -0.70 -0.85 31.58
CA GLN A 674 -1.17 -0.95 30.21
C GLN A 674 -2.37 -1.89 30.06
N VAL A 675 -3.43 -1.35 29.45
CA VAL A 675 -4.58 -2.13 28.96
C VAL A 675 -4.21 -2.71 27.61
N LEU A 676 -4.44 -4.01 27.41
CA LEU A 676 -4.17 -4.67 26.14
C LEU A 676 -5.43 -4.60 25.27
N THR A 677 -5.29 -4.19 24.01
CA THR A 677 -6.35 -4.30 23.01
C THR A 677 -5.86 -5.02 21.76
N PHE A 678 -6.74 -5.77 21.10
CA PHE A 678 -6.44 -6.47 19.85
C PHE A 678 -7.72 -6.92 19.16
N THR A 679 -7.63 -7.22 17.88
CA THR A 679 -8.73 -7.79 17.08
C THR A 679 -8.47 -9.27 16.83
N LEU A 680 -9.46 -10.10 17.14
CA LEU A 680 -9.47 -11.55 16.90
C LEU A 680 -10.49 -11.85 15.79
N GLY A 681 -10.02 -12.24 14.61
CA GLY A 681 -10.84 -12.34 13.41
C GLY A 681 -10.77 -13.70 12.74
N ASP A 682 -11.93 -14.17 12.26
CA ASP A 682 -12.08 -15.37 11.44
C ASP A 682 -13.28 -15.16 10.49
N SER A 683 -12.99 -15.00 9.20
CA SER A 683 -14.03 -14.67 8.21
C SER A 683 -14.80 -15.89 7.69
N ALA A 684 -14.36 -17.10 8.03
CA ALA A 684 -14.95 -18.35 7.58
C ALA A 684 -15.89 -18.91 8.66
N ALA A 685 -15.49 -19.92 9.43
CA ALA A 685 -16.32 -20.51 10.47
C ALA A 685 -16.59 -19.56 11.64
N GLY A 686 -15.77 -18.52 11.83
CA GLY A 686 -15.93 -17.56 12.92
C GLY A 686 -15.35 -18.07 14.24
N VAL A 687 -14.99 -17.15 15.12
CA VAL A 687 -14.27 -17.41 16.38
C VAL A 687 -15.19 -18.06 17.42
N ASP A 688 -14.82 -19.21 17.98
CA ASP A 688 -15.47 -19.75 19.16
C ASP A 688 -14.95 -19.05 20.42
N TRP A 689 -15.70 -18.05 20.90
CA TRP A 689 -15.30 -17.27 22.07
C TRP A 689 -15.13 -18.11 23.35
N THR A 690 -15.83 -19.24 23.46
CA THR A 690 -15.71 -20.10 24.66
C THR A 690 -14.36 -20.78 24.77
N THR A 691 -13.56 -20.74 23.70
CA THR A 691 -12.18 -21.25 23.67
C THR A 691 -11.14 -20.18 23.97
N PHE A 692 -11.54 -18.92 24.15
CA PHE A 692 -10.62 -17.81 24.36
C PHE A 692 -9.87 -17.95 25.70
N SER A 693 -8.55 -17.84 25.63
CA SER A 693 -7.69 -17.60 26.79
C SER A 693 -6.50 -16.73 26.42
N ILE A 694 -6.04 -15.93 27.37
CA ILE A 694 -4.84 -15.09 27.23
C ILE A 694 -3.94 -15.26 28.44
N SER A 695 -2.69 -15.59 28.20
CA SER A 695 -1.65 -15.72 29.22
C SER A 695 -0.61 -14.61 29.06
N LEU A 696 -0.35 -13.91 30.15
CA LEU A 696 0.63 -12.83 30.26
C LEU A 696 1.75 -13.31 31.18
N VAL A 697 2.96 -13.48 30.65
CA VAL A 697 4.12 -13.98 31.41
C VAL A 697 5.28 -13.01 31.26
N GLY A 698 5.73 -12.45 32.37
CA GLY A 698 6.87 -11.57 32.47
C GLY A 698 8.15 -12.28 32.88
N ASP A 699 9.28 -11.81 32.37
CA ASP A 699 10.61 -12.33 32.71
C ASP A 699 11.09 -11.93 34.12
N LYS A 700 10.40 -11.00 34.78
CA LYS A 700 10.64 -10.58 36.17
C LYS A 700 9.58 -11.07 37.16
N GLY A 701 8.72 -12.00 36.74
CA GLY A 701 7.85 -12.79 37.60
C GLY A 701 6.36 -12.49 37.48
N TYR A 702 5.93 -11.57 36.60
CA TYR A 702 4.52 -11.43 36.26
C TYR A 702 3.98 -12.73 35.64
N SER A 703 2.84 -13.23 36.10
CA SER A 703 2.21 -14.40 35.51
C SER A 703 0.71 -14.42 35.81
N LYS A 704 -0.11 -14.23 34.77
CA LYS A 704 -1.58 -14.27 34.85
C LYS A 704 -2.15 -14.93 33.60
N THR A 705 -3.27 -15.63 33.76
CA THR A 705 -4.06 -16.17 32.65
C THR A 705 -5.51 -15.77 32.85
N TYR A 706 -6.14 -15.25 31.80
CA TYR A 706 -7.55 -14.88 31.76
C TYR A 706 -8.27 -15.66 30.66
N THR A 707 -9.58 -15.81 30.81
CA THR A 707 -10.51 -16.54 29.94
C THR A 707 -11.70 -15.67 29.57
N ASP A 708 -12.60 -16.19 28.75
CA ASP A 708 -13.88 -15.54 28.41
C ASP A 708 -14.77 -15.24 29.62
N LEU A 709 -14.56 -15.94 30.74
CA LEU A 709 -15.33 -15.81 31.97
C LEU A 709 -14.82 -14.71 32.93
N ASP A 710 -13.62 -14.17 32.70
CA ASP A 710 -12.96 -13.22 33.61
C ASP A 710 -13.46 -11.77 33.40
N THR A 711 -14.77 -11.56 33.51
CA THR A 711 -15.39 -10.23 33.46
C THR A 711 -15.23 -9.50 34.81
N PRO A 712 -14.89 -8.20 34.85
CA PRO A 712 -14.76 -7.26 33.71
C PRO A 712 -13.34 -7.15 33.13
N VAL A 713 -12.36 -7.93 33.59
CA VAL A 713 -10.96 -7.85 33.12
C VAL A 713 -10.86 -8.11 31.63
N VAL A 714 -11.56 -9.13 31.14
CA VAL A 714 -11.71 -9.41 29.72
C VAL A 714 -13.09 -8.91 29.27
N SER A 715 -13.09 -8.12 28.21
CA SER A 715 -14.30 -7.71 27.51
C SER A 715 -14.11 -7.78 26.00
N LYS A 716 -15.22 -7.88 25.28
CA LYS A 716 -15.23 -7.87 23.83
C LYS A 716 -16.40 -7.09 23.27
N SER A 717 -16.24 -6.62 22.04
CA SER A 717 -17.30 -6.12 21.19
C SER A 717 -17.16 -6.69 19.78
N GLY A 718 -18.17 -6.53 18.93
CA GLY A 718 -18.16 -7.07 17.56
C GLY A 718 -18.95 -8.36 17.41
N THR A 719 -18.65 -9.13 16.36
CA THR A 719 -19.38 -10.31 15.92
C THR A 719 -18.48 -11.54 15.94
N GLN A 720 -19.05 -12.73 15.74
CA GLN A 720 -18.27 -13.96 15.72
C GLN A 720 -17.18 -13.99 14.63
N SER A 721 -17.38 -13.24 13.55
CA SER A 721 -16.37 -13.08 12.50
C SER A 721 -15.20 -12.16 12.88
N SER A 722 -15.40 -11.27 13.86
CA SER A 722 -14.37 -10.34 14.33
C SER A 722 -14.74 -9.74 15.68
N TYR A 723 -13.92 -10.03 16.69
CA TYR A 723 -14.04 -9.45 18.02
C TYR A 723 -12.94 -8.43 18.25
N SER A 724 -13.31 -7.23 18.70
CA SER A 724 -12.39 -6.30 19.34
C SER A 724 -12.34 -6.65 20.83
N VAL A 725 -11.17 -7.08 21.30
CA VAL A 725 -10.94 -7.60 22.65
C VAL A 725 -10.17 -6.57 23.46
N THR A 726 -10.58 -6.40 24.72
CA THR A 726 -9.88 -5.57 25.71
C THR A 726 -9.58 -6.40 26.95
N VAL A 727 -8.33 -6.34 27.41
CA VAL A 727 -7.85 -7.00 28.62
C VAL A 727 -7.21 -5.93 29.51
N ASP A 728 -7.84 -5.63 30.64
CA ASP A 728 -7.37 -4.66 31.64
C ASP A 728 -6.75 -5.41 32.84
N PRO A 729 -5.41 -5.61 32.88
CA PRO A 729 -4.79 -6.47 33.87
C PRO A 729 -5.00 -5.95 35.30
N ASP A 730 -5.42 -6.85 36.19
CA ASP A 730 -5.76 -6.53 37.59
C ASP A 730 -4.54 -6.25 38.50
N THR A 731 -3.34 -6.31 37.95
CA THR A 731 -2.07 -6.08 38.65
C THR A 731 -1.07 -5.35 37.76
N LEU A 732 -0.36 -4.39 38.33
CA LEU A 732 0.70 -3.67 37.61
C LEU A 732 1.86 -4.60 37.25
N PHE A 733 2.41 -4.39 36.06
CA PHE A 733 3.67 -4.99 35.64
C PHE A 733 4.86 -4.41 36.44
N SER A 734 6.01 -5.08 36.44
CA SER A 734 7.25 -4.53 37.01
C SER A 734 7.91 -3.56 36.02
N LEU A 735 8.89 -2.78 36.49
CA LEU A 735 9.73 -1.94 35.62
C LEU A 735 10.68 -2.81 34.79
N ASP A 736 10.90 -2.42 33.53
CA ASP A 736 11.81 -3.07 32.59
C ASP A 736 11.52 -4.57 32.45
N GLU A 737 10.24 -4.96 32.53
CA GLU A 737 9.79 -6.34 32.45
C GLU A 737 9.29 -6.62 31.04
N GLN A 738 9.83 -7.67 30.41
CA GLN A 738 9.34 -8.13 29.12
C GLN A 738 8.15 -9.07 29.35
N ILE A 739 6.97 -8.63 28.92
CA ILE A 739 5.72 -9.40 28.96
C ILE A 739 5.54 -10.13 27.65
N VAL A 740 5.49 -11.47 27.70
CA VAL A 740 5.08 -12.33 26.59
C VAL A 740 3.58 -12.56 26.66
N VAL A 741 2.89 -12.27 25.56
CA VAL A 741 1.45 -12.43 25.41
C VAL A 741 1.16 -13.67 24.58
N THR A 742 0.48 -14.64 25.18
CA THR A 742 0.05 -15.88 24.53
C THR A 742 -1.47 -15.91 24.48
N VAL A 743 -2.05 -15.74 23.30
CA VAL A 743 -3.50 -15.88 23.08
C VAL A 743 -3.77 -17.27 22.51
N ASN A 744 -4.76 -17.95 23.05
CA ASN A 744 -5.34 -19.15 22.45
C ASN A 744 -6.81 -18.89 22.17
N ALA A 745 -7.23 -19.23 20.96
CA ALA A 745 -8.62 -19.26 20.53
C ALA A 745 -8.72 -20.26 19.39
N ALA A 746 -9.89 -20.81 19.16
CA ALA A 746 -10.21 -21.61 17.99
C ALA A 746 -11.45 -21.04 17.31
N ASP A 747 -11.64 -21.39 16.05
CA ASP A 747 -12.91 -21.19 15.36
C ASP A 747 -13.96 -22.23 15.79
N LEU A 748 -15.17 -22.13 15.24
CA LEU A 748 -16.25 -23.09 15.45
C LEU A 748 -15.98 -24.50 14.89
N LEU A 749 -14.90 -24.70 14.13
CA LEU A 749 -14.49 -26.01 13.62
C LEU A 749 -13.26 -26.58 14.38
N GLY A 750 -12.79 -25.87 15.40
CA GLY A 750 -11.64 -26.27 16.21
C GLY A 750 -10.28 -26.01 15.56
N ASN A 751 -10.20 -25.19 14.51
CA ASN A 751 -8.93 -24.68 13.99
C ASN A 751 -8.34 -23.72 15.03
N ALA A 752 -7.29 -24.14 15.72
CA ALA A 752 -6.69 -23.38 16.80
C ALA A 752 -5.68 -22.34 16.27
N LEU A 753 -5.81 -21.09 16.74
CA LEU A 753 -4.81 -20.04 16.59
C LEU A 753 -3.45 -20.57 17.08
N THR A 754 -2.39 -20.32 16.31
CA THR A 754 -1.01 -20.73 16.67
C THR A 754 -0.37 -19.72 17.63
N PRO A 755 0.02 -20.08 18.87
CA PRO A 755 0.72 -19.19 19.81
C PRO A 755 2.25 -19.22 19.64
N PRO A 756 3.04 -18.24 20.17
CA PRO A 756 2.66 -17.05 20.94
C PRO A 756 2.25 -15.88 20.04
N ALA A 757 1.54 -14.91 20.61
CA ALA A 757 0.92 -13.87 19.81
C ALA A 757 1.83 -12.63 19.64
N TRP A 758 2.45 -12.13 20.72
CA TRP A 758 3.46 -11.06 20.70
C TRP A 758 4.11 -10.86 22.08
N SER A 759 4.92 -9.82 22.23
CA SER A 759 5.57 -9.42 23.49
C SER A 759 5.81 -7.91 23.48
N PHE A 760 5.93 -7.30 24.66
CA PHE A 760 6.31 -5.89 24.86
C PHE A 760 7.15 -5.75 26.13
N THR A 761 7.83 -4.61 26.31
CA THR A 761 8.67 -4.30 27.47
C THR A 761 8.15 -3.05 28.16
N THR A 762 7.94 -3.14 29.47
CA THR A 762 7.49 -2.00 30.26
C THR A 762 8.58 -0.96 30.44
N GLU A 763 8.19 0.24 30.84
CA GLU A 763 9.08 1.37 31.10
C GLU A 763 10.32 0.99 31.92
N ALA A 764 11.48 1.47 31.46
CA ALA A 764 12.76 1.14 32.06
C ALA A 764 12.88 1.74 33.47
N ALA A 765 13.64 1.08 34.35
CA ALA A 765 13.99 1.69 35.62
C ALA A 765 14.82 2.98 35.38
N PRO A 766 14.51 4.10 36.05
CA PRO A 766 15.26 5.33 35.86
C PRO A 766 16.74 5.11 36.19
N THR A 767 17.63 5.54 35.29
CA THR A 767 19.08 5.46 35.51
C THR A 767 19.60 6.72 36.19
N PRO A 768 20.60 6.63 37.08
CA PRO A 768 21.23 7.81 37.65
C PRO A 768 21.76 8.76 36.56
N GLN A 769 21.36 10.03 36.65
CA GLN A 769 21.81 11.13 35.80
C GLN A 769 22.73 12.06 36.60
N THR A 770 23.55 12.85 35.91
CA THR A 770 24.39 13.87 36.54
C THR A 770 24.04 15.27 36.04
N VAL A 771 23.98 16.26 36.95
CA VAL A 771 23.91 17.68 36.59
C VAL A 771 25.09 18.42 37.23
N THR A 772 25.66 19.37 36.50
CA THR A 772 26.69 20.27 37.03
C THR A 772 26.04 21.58 37.44
N LEU A 773 26.27 22.01 38.67
CA LEU A 773 25.85 23.31 39.19
C LEU A 773 27.06 24.24 39.23
N ALA A 774 26.91 25.43 38.66
CA ALA A 774 27.88 26.51 38.77
C ALA A 774 27.54 27.47 39.93
N PRO A 775 28.47 28.36 40.32
CA PRO A 775 28.25 29.34 41.37
C PRO A 775 27.24 30.41 40.93
N SER A 776 26.26 30.71 41.78
CA SER A 776 25.23 31.72 41.49
C SER A 776 25.72 33.15 41.43
N GLY A 777 26.90 33.41 42.02
CA GLY A 777 27.41 34.74 42.30
C GLY A 777 26.64 35.51 43.40
N LEU A 778 25.47 35.04 43.83
CA LEU A 778 24.65 35.61 44.90
C LEU A 778 25.09 35.05 46.27
N GLY A 779 25.02 35.87 47.33
CA GLY A 779 25.27 35.42 48.70
C GLY A 779 26.71 34.97 49.01
N SER A 780 27.67 35.25 48.12
CA SER A 780 29.08 34.97 48.38
C SER A 780 29.53 35.73 49.62
N ASN A 781 30.01 35.02 50.65
CA ASN A 781 30.57 35.61 51.86
C ASN A 781 32.10 35.51 51.82
N PRO A 782 32.78 36.43 51.12
CA PRO A 782 34.23 36.48 51.16
C PRO A 782 34.60 36.88 52.59
N GLY A 783 35.04 35.94 53.42
CA GLY A 783 35.80 36.31 54.61
C GLY A 783 36.89 37.25 54.13
N GLY A 784 37.00 38.47 54.69
CA GLY A 784 37.57 39.71 54.10
C GLY A 784 39.00 39.69 53.51
N TYR A 785 39.55 38.51 53.31
CA TYR A 785 40.76 38.17 52.59
C TYR A 785 40.52 37.75 51.14
N TRP A 786 39.29 37.53 50.65
CA TRP A 786 39.05 37.15 49.24
C TRP A 786 38.62 38.33 48.38
N THR A 787 39.18 38.44 47.18
CA THR A 787 38.82 39.46 46.19
C THR A 787 38.67 38.86 44.80
N VAL A 788 37.76 39.45 44.03
CA VAL A 788 37.67 39.35 42.57
C VAL A 788 37.94 40.74 41.98
N PRO A 789 38.40 40.85 40.72
CA PRO A 789 38.72 42.14 40.10
C PRO A 789 37.56 43.16 40.09
N VAL A 790 36.32 42.67 40.02
CA VAL A 790 35.10 43.49 40.11
C VAL A 790 34.21 42.91 41.20
N ALA A 791 33.87 43.72 42.21
CA ALA A 791 33.03 43.29 43.32
C ALA A 791 31.70 42.72 42.83
N ASP A 792 31.23 41.67 43.50
CA ASP A 792 29.92 41.03 43.28
C ASP A 792 29.71 40.40 41.89
N GLN A 793 30.78 40.10 41.15
CA GLN A 793 30.74 39.36 39.88
C GLN A 793 31.24 37.92 40.00
N TRP A 794 31.10 37.29 41.17
CA TRP A 794 31.73 36.01 41.50
C TRP A 794 31.41 34.87 40.51
N ALA A 795 30.18 34.75 40.02
CA ALA A 795 29.79 33.77 38.99
C ALA A 795 30.68 33.90 37.74
N THR A 796 30.72 35.11 37.14
CA THR A 796 31.53 35.40 35.94
C THR A 796 33.02 35.05 36.10
N TYR A 797 33.58 35.15 37.31
CA TYR A 797 34.98 34.84 37.58
C TYR A 797 35.26 33.38 37.96
N LEU A 798 34.22 32.57 38.20
CA LEU A 798 34.33 31.21 38.74
C LEU A 798 33.49 30.16 37.98
N ASP A 799 32.75 30.52 36.94
CA ASP A 799 31.96 29.58 36.13
C ASP A 799 32.81 28.78 35.15
N THR A 800 33.89 29.38 34.64
CA THR A 800 34.72 28.78 33.57
C THR A 800 36.20 28.98 33.81
N ASN A 801 36.99 27.91 33.71
CA ASN A 801 38.44 28.01 33.73
C ASN A 801 38.97 28.68 32.46
N ASP A 802 39.35 29.94 32.59
CA ASP A 802 39.95 30.75 31.54
C ASP A 802 41.44 31.08 31.82
N GLY A 803 42.03 30.34 32.77
CA GLY A 803 43.39 30.55 33.25
C GLY A 803 43.48 31.70 34.24
N ASP A 804 44.29 32.72 33.92
CA ASP A 804 44.46 33.92 34.76
C ASP A 804 43.64 35.12 34.28
N THR A 805 42.68 34.88 33.39
CA THR A 805 41.87 35.95 32.82
C THR A 805 40.79 36.38 33.80
N ALA A 806 40.17 35.41 34.48
CA ALA A 806 39.20 35.60 35.55
C ALA A 806 39.49 34.63 36.72
N TYR A 807 39.79 35.20 37.89
CA TYR A 807 40.02 34.41 39.11
C TYR A 807 39.63 35.16 40.38
N ALA A 808 39.19 34.41 41.39
CA ALA A 808 39.18 34.85 42.77
C ALA A 808 40.57 34.62 43.40
N THR A 809 41.05 35.57 44.20
CA THR A 809 42.34 35.45 44.89
C THR A 809 42.19 35.68 46.39
N SER A 810 42.85 34.84 47.18
CA SER A 810 43.03 35.10 48.60
C SER A 810 44.18 36.11 48.78
N ASN A 811 43.92 37.27 49.35
CA ASN A 811 44.93 38.20 49.85
C ASN A 811 45.95 37.51 50.77
N THR A 812 47.14 38.10 50.89
CA THR A 812 48.16 37.63 51.83
C THR A 812 47.62 37.72 53.26
N GLY A 813 47.63 36.62 53.99
CA GLY A 813 47.00 36.56 55.31
C GLY A 813 47.28 35.27 56.07
N ALA A 814 46.67 35.17 57.25
CA ALA A 814 46.74 33.98 58.10
C ALA A 814 46.10 32.75 57.43
N GLU A 815 46.53 31.56 57.85
CA GLU A 815 45.85 30.30 57.55
C GLU A 815 44.37 30.38 57.98
N GLY A 816 43.45 29.82 57.18
CA GLY A 816 42.03 29.75 57.51
C GLY A 816 41.11 30.75 56.79
N ALA A 817 41.63 31.55 55.85
CA ALA A 817 40.78 32.39 54.99
C ALA A 817 39.80 31.51 54.20
N THR A 818 38.51 31.82 54.30
CA THR A 818 37.42 31.00 53.78
C THR A 818 36.56 31.78 52.78
N LEU A 819 36.23 31.15 51.65
CA LEU A 819 35.30 31.64 50.65
C LEU A 819 34.08 30.71 50.64
N TYR A 820 32.88 31.26 50.80
CA TYR A 820 31.63 30.53 50.62
C TYR A 820 30.91 31.05 49.38
N MET A 821 30.35 30.15 48.59
CA MET A 821 29.60 30.47 47.37
C MET A 821 28.34 29.61 47.32
N ALA A 822 27.20 30.24 47.08
CA ALA A 822 25.98 29.52 46.76
C ALA A 822 26.05 28.97 45.33
N MET A 823 25.47 27.79 45.13
CA MET A 823 25.33 27.15 43.83
C MET A 823 23.88 27.36 43.38
N ASP A 824 23.66 27.86 42.17
CA ASP A 824 22.36 27.77 41.50
C ASP A 824 22.62 27.49 40.03
N ASP A 825 21.84 26.58 39.42
CA ASP A 825 21.77 26.40 37.95
C ASP A 825 20.97 25.15 37.52
N GLY A 826 20.37 24.37 38.43
CA GLY A 826 19.56 23.19 38.06
C GLY A 826 18.26 23.04 38.86
N SER A 827 17.11 22.94 38.16
CA SER A 827 15.88 22.44 38.77
C SER A 827 15.92 20.90 38.80
N LEU A 828 15.81 20.33 40.00
CA LEU A 828 15.77 18.88 40.24
C LEU A 828 14.44 18.45 40.90
N GLU A 829 13.35 19.15 40.58
CA GLU A 829 12.03 18.86 41.16
C GLU A 829 11.60 17.40 40.86
N GLY A 830 11.12 16.69 41.87
CA GLY A 830 10.74 15.27 41.77
C GLY A 830 11.91 14.27 41.80
N ALA A 831 13.16 14.71 41.66
CA ALA A 831 14.32 13.83 41.65
C ALA A 831 14.71 13.29 43.04
N THR A 832 15.29 12.08 43.06
CA THR A 832 15.96 11.53 44.25
C THR A 832 17.47 11.73 44.14
N ILE A 833 18.03 12.59 44.99
CA ILE A 833 19.46 12.89 44.98
C ILE A 833 20.25 11.68 45.51
N GLN A 834 21.23 11.23 44.73
CA GLN A 834 22.09 10.09 45.06
C GLN A 834 23.39 10.56 45.72
N SER A 835 24.04 11.59 45.15
CA SER A 835 25.31 12.09 45.68
C SER A 835 25.70 13.47 45.17
N ILE A 836 26.64 14.12 45.86
CA ILE A 836 27.25 15.39 45.47
C ILE A 836 28.78 15.26 45.44
N GLN A 837 29.44 15.89 44.47
CA GLN A 837 30.91 16.06 44.45
C GLN A 837 31.26 17.50 44.08
N PHE A 838 32.28 18.08 44.72
CA PHE A 838 32.72 19.46 44.47
C PHE A 838 34.07 19.50 43.78
N HIS A 839 34.22 20.45 42.88
CA HIS A 839 35.44 20.67 42.11
C HIS A 839 35.89 22.12 42.24
N VAL A 840 37.19 22.31 42.47
CA VAL A 840 37.81 23.62 42.60
C VAL A 840 39.08 23.65 41.77
N LEU A 841 39.09 24.46 40.72
CA LEU A 841 40.28 24.68 39.91
C LEU A 841 41.12 25.79 40.53
N ALA A 842 42.19 25.38 41.20
CA ALA A 842 43.00 26.24 42.03
C ALA A 842 44.49 26.16 41.72
N ARG A 843 45.23 27.22 42.06
CA ARG A 843 46.69 27.22 42.13
C ARG A 843 47.21 28.22 43.15
N TYR A 844 48.39 27.94 43.69
CA TYR A 844 49.10 28.85 44.58
C TYR A 844 50.19 29.61 43.84
N VAL A 845 50.33 30.89 44.16
CA VAL A 845 51.31 31.78 43.53
C VAL A 845 52.19 32.49 44.55
N SER A 846 53.41 32.86 44.14
CA SER A 846 54.39 33.59 44.95
C SER A 846 54.41 35.08 44.60
N GLY A 847 53.51 35.85 45.22
CA GLY A 847 53.41 37.30 45.08
C GLY A 847 52.29 37.78 44.16
N TRP A 848 52.29 39.09 43.87
CA TRP A 848 51.20 39.83 43.20
C TRP A 848 51.49 40.22 41.76
N SER A 849 52.55 39.67 41.16
CA SER A 849 52.87 39.87 39.74
C SER A 849 51.71 39.36 38.86
N PRO A 850 51.48 39.94 37.67
CA PRO A 850 50.61 39.33 36.65
C PRO A 850 51.05 37.89 36.32
N ASP A 851 52.38 37.65 36.32
CA ASP A 851 53.02 36.36 36.10
C ASP A 851 53.83 35.93 37.34
N PRO A 852 53.17 35.53 38.44
CA PRO A 852 53.88 35.15 39.65
C PRO A 852 54.40 33.69 39.55
N PRO A 853 55.58 33.37 40.12
CA PRO A 853 56.04 31.99 40.20
C PRO A 853 55.06 31.09 40.96
N SER A 854 54.95 29.83 40.57
CA SER A 854 54.08 28.87 41.27
C SER A 854 54.62 28.51 42.66
N TYR A 855 53.73 28.13 43.57
CA TYR A 855 54.06 27.69 44.93
C TYR A 855 53.21 26.48 45.32
N PRO A 856 53.72 25.47 46.03
CA PRO A 856 52.89 24.37 46.52
C PRO A 856 52.13 24.79 47.79
N GLY A 857 50.88 24.37 47.93
CA GLY A 857 50.09 24.65 49.13
C GLY A 857 48.90 23.72 49.27
N ASN A 858 48.07 23.92 50.29
CA ASN A 858 46.91 23.06 50.50
C ASN A 858 45.62 23.85 50.73
N ILE A 859 44.51 23.25 50.29
CA ILE A 859 43.16 23.78 50.48
C ILE A 859 42.27 22.74 51.15
N ASP A 860 41.31 23.18 51.96
CA ASP A 860 40.17 22.34 52.34
C ASP A 860 38.97 22.74 51.46
N ILE A 861 38.21 21.74 51.01
CA ILE A 861 36.93 21.93 50.31
C ILE A 861 35.84 21.48 51.27
N GLY A 862 34.86 22.34 51.50
CA GLY A 862 33.72 22.05 52.35
C GLY A 862 32.41 22.37 51.66
N TYR A 863 31.32 21.96 52.28
CA TYR A 863 29.98 22.24 51.79
C TYR A 863 29.00 22.46 52.92
N GLN A 864 27.92 23.15 52.60
CA GLN A 864 26.83 23.47 53.51
C GLN A 864 25.52 23.35 52.74
N THR A 865 24.67 22.41 53.14
CA THR A 865 23.29 22.30 52.67
C THR A 865 22.30 22.65 53.78
N GLY A 866 22.74 22.61 55.04
CA GLY A 866 22.00 22.99 56.26
C GLY A 866 22.70 24.07 57.11
N ALA A 867 22.74 23.89 58.43
CA ALA A 867 23.21 24.94 59.35
C ALA A 867 24.74 24.95 59.58
N ALA A 868 25.41 23.82 59.40
CA ALA A 868 26.85 23.68 59.60
C ALA A 868 27.59 23.40 58.29
N THR A 869 28.80 23.96 58.15
CA THR A 869 29.70 23.59 57.05
C THR A 869 30.49 22.33 57.43
N GLN A 870 30.42 21.30 56.60
CA GLN A 870 31.32 20.15 56.67
C GLN A 870 32.57 20.46 55.87
N TRP A 871 33.74 20.33 56.50
CA TRP A 871 35.04 20.56 55.86
C TRP A 871 35.73 19.23 55.61
N GLU A 872 36.06 18.95 54.36
CA GLU A 872 36.90 17.82 54.02
C GLU A 872 38.34 18.24 53.68
N TYR A 873 39.22 17.29 53.96
CA TYR A 873 40.44 17.00 53.21
C TYR A 873 41.42 18.15 52.98
N ASN A 874 42.60 18.01 53.58
CA ASN A 874 43.77 18.85 53.32
C ASN A 874 44.37 18.52 51.95
N ALA A 875 43.77 19.04 50.88
CA ALA A 875 44.10 18.71 49.50
C ALA A 875 45.39 19.42 49.05
N PRO A 876 46.42 18.69 48.60
CA PRO A 876 47.62 19.32 48.08
C PRO A 876 47.38 19.91 46.69
N VAL A 877 47.67 21.20 46.56
CA VAL A 877 47.78 21.95 45.30
C VAL A 877 49.27 22.09 44.99
N PRO A 878 49.83 21.30 44.05
CA PRO A 878 51.26 21.33 43.77
C PRO A 878 51.65 22.66 43.14
N GLY A 879 52.94 23.03 43.27
CA GLY A 879 53.49 24.28 42.74
C GLY A 879 53.65 24.28 41.22
N SER A 880 52.53 24.19 40.50
CA SER A 880 52.46 24.21 39.04
C SER A 880 52.09 25.61 38.53
N GLY A 881 52.54 25.97 37.32
CA GLY A 881 52.14 27.22 36.65
C GLY A 881 50.68 27.21 36.18
N SER A 882 50.00 26.06 36.21
CA SER A 882 48.63 25.87 35.75
C SER A 882 47.66 25.69 36.92
N TYR A 883 46.38 25.98 36.70
CA TYR A 883 45.30 25.61 37.61
C TYR A 883 45.11 24.09 37.61
N ILE A 884 44.80 23.55 38.78
CA ILE A 884 44.64 22.11 38.98
C ILE A 884 43.24 21.91 39.54
N ASP A 885 42.52 20.95 38.97
CA ASP A 885 41.23 20.53 39.50
C ASP A 885 41.44 19.74 40.79
N VAL A 886 40.95 20.30 41.89
CA VAL A 886 40.90 19.67 43.20
C VAL A 886 39.46 19.22 43.43
N ALA A 887 39.23 17.92 43.32
CA ALA A 887 37.94 17.30 43.59
C ALA A 887 37.83 16.88 45.07
N SER A 888 36.65 17.09 45.67
CA SER A 888 36.31 16.51 46.97
C SER A 888 36.01 15.01 46.89
N GLY A 889 35.77 14.38 48.05
CA GLY A 889 35.06 13.11 48.09
C GLY A 889 33.63 13.22 47.56
N THR A 890 32.98 12.07 47.40
CA THR A 890 31.55 11.98 47.05
C THR A 890 30.72 11.92 48.31
N TYR A 891 29.77 12.84 48.45
CA TYR A 891 28.88 12.94 49.61
C TYR A 891 27.56 12.26 49.35
N LEU A 892 27.12 11.42 50.29
CA LEU A 892 25.83 10.71 50.26
C LEU A 892 24.81 11.26 51.27
N THR A 893 25.22 12.26 52.06
CA THR A 893 24.43 12.87 53.13
C THR A 893 24.52 14.39 53.06
N ASP A 894 23.50 15.07 53.57
CA ASP A 894 23.53 16.51 53.79
C ASP A 894 24.65 16.92 54.78
N SER A 895 24.90 18.22 54.93
CA SER A 895 25.96 18.71 55.83
C SER A 895 25.68 18.50 57.33
N ASP A 896 24.46 18.12 57.69
CA ASP A 896 24.03 17.82 59.08
C ASP A 896 23.94 16.29 59.35
N GLY A 897 24.21 15.45 58.33
CA GLY A 897 24.26 13.98 58.39
C GLY A 897 22.97 13.26 57.99
N GLY A 898 21.97 13.97 57.45
CA GLY A 898 20.71 13.43 56.91
C GLY A 898 20.81 12.97 55.46
N VAL A 899 19.68 12.50 54.90
CA VAL A 899 19.59 12.05 53.50
C VAL A 899 19.51 13.27 52.59
N LEU A 900 20.28 13.27 51.51
CA LEU A 900 20.24 14.34 50.51
C LEU A 900 18.85 14.42 49.84
N ASP A 901 18.28 15.61 49.82
CA ASP A 901 17.06 15.91 49.06
C ASP A 901 17.21 17.12 48.13
N VAL A 902 16.15 17.44 47.39
CA VAL A 902 16.15 18.55 46.43
C VAL A 902 16.31 19.92 47.13
N THR A 903 15.86 20.04 48.38
CA THR A 903 16.01 21.28 49.16
C THR A 903 17.45 21.51 49.61
N ASP A 904 18.23 20.44 49.85
CA ASP A 904 19.67 20.54 50.10
C ASP A 904 20.42 21.12 48.91
N ILE A 905 20.06 20.70 47.69
CA ILE A 905 20.66 21.22 46.45
C ILE A 905 20.31 22.69 46.25
N THR A 906 19.06 23.06 46.54
CA THR A 906 18.58 24.44 46.42
C THR A 906 19.32 25.40 47.37
N ASN A 907 19.75 24.91 48.54
CA ASN A 907 20.47 25.71 49.54
C ASN A 907 21.99 25.46 49.56
N LEU A 908 22.51 24.75 48.56
CA LEU A 908 23.89 24.29 48.55
C LEU A 908 24.87 25.46 48.47
N GLN A 909 25.82 25.46 49.40
CA GLN A 909 27.00 26.34 49.37
C GLN A 909 28.28 25.52 49.39
N ILE A 910 29.24 25.92 48.56
CA ILE A 910 30.61 25.39 48.57
C ILE A 910 31.49 26.33 49.40
N GLY A 911 32.22 25.75 50.34
CA GLY A 911 33.25 26.40 51.13
C GLY A 911 34.64 26.05 50.63
N ILE A 912 35.54 27.04 50.52
CA ILE A 912 36.94 26.82 50.17
C ILE A 912 37.82 27.52 51.21
N LYS A 913 38.69 26.75 51.85
CA LYS A 913 39.53 27.25 52.94
C LYS A 913 41.01 27.09 52.62
N ARG A 914 41.72 28.21 52.68
CA ARG A 914 43.17 28.27 52.51
C ARG A 914 43.88 27.69 53.74
N ARG A 915 44.76 26.69 53.54
CA ARG A 915 45.56 26.09 54.64
C ARG A 915 47.03 26.53 54.65
N THR A 916 47.54 27.04 53.54
CA THR A 916 48.90 27.60 53.50
C THR A 916 48.91 29.04 54.02
N SER A 917 49.71 29.33 55.05
CA SER A 917 49.91 30.70 55.58
C SER A 917 51.00 31.46 54.82
N GLY A 918 51.07 32.78 55.02
CA GLY A 918 52.15 33.62 54.47
C GLY A 918 51.79 34.34 53.17
N ALA A 919 52.82 34.78 52.44
CA ALA A 919 52.70 35.69 51.28
C ALA A 919 52.34 34.99 49.95
N TYR A 920 51.62 33.87 50.01
CA TYR A 920 51.31 33.01 48.87
C TYR A 920 49.81 32.98 48.58
N PRO A 921 49.28 33.86 47.72
CA PRO A 921 47.88 33.87 47.33
C PRO A 921 47.44 32.53 46.72
N LEU A 922 46.24 32.08 47.09
CA LEU A 922 45.49 31.04 46.41
C LEU A 922 44.61 31.70 45.35
N ARG A 923 44.75 31.29 44.09
CA ARG A 923 43.86 31.70 43.00
C ARG A 923 42.93 30.56 42.62
N ILE A 924 41.68 30.91 42.30
CA ILE A 924 40.64 29.98 41.86
C ILE A 924 39.99 30.58 40.62
N THR A 925 39.90 29.80 39.54
CA THR A 925 39.32 30.24 38.26
C THR A 925 38.02 29.51 37.94
N GLN A 926 37.76 28.36 38.58
CA GLN A 926 36.50 27.66 38.41
C GLN A 926 36.10 26.88 39.65
N VAL A 927 34.80 26.87 39.96
CA VAL A 927 34.20 26.05 41.01
C VAL A 927 32.89 25.46 40.50
N TYR A 928 32.62 24.18 40.74
CA TYR A 928 31.34 23.58 40.39
C TYR A 928 31.01 22.37 41.28
N ALA A 929 29.72 22.02 41.35
CA ALA A 929 29.24 20.80 41.98
C ALA A 929 28.68 19.85 40.92
N VAL A 930 28.98 18.55 41.03
CA VAL A 930 28.37 17.49 40.23
C VAL A 930 27.38 16.74 41.11
N ILE A 931 26.09 16.81 40.77
CA ILE A 931 25.00 16.14 41.48
C ILE A 931 24.62 14.89 40.69
N THR A 932 24.66 13.72 41.30
CA THR A 932 24.09 12.49 40.75
C THR A 932 22.69 12.30 41.32
N TYR A 933 21.68 12.08 40.49
CA TYR A 933 20.28 11.96 40.89
C TYR A 933 19.54 10.91 40.06
N LEU A 934 18.49 10.32 40.62
CA LEU A 934 17.48 9.57 39.85
C LEU A 934 16.35 10.54 39.49
N PRO A 935 15.99 10.70 38.20
CA PRO A 935 14.81 11.46 37.80
C PRO A 935 13.55 10.96 38.52
N GLY A 936 12.64 11.87 38.87
CA GLY A 936 11.32 11.49 39.37
C GLY A 936 10.47 10.86 38.26
N GLU A 937 9.54 9.98 38.64
CA GLU A 937 8.49 9.51 37.73
C GLU A 937 7.72 10.73 37.19
N PRO A 938 7.52 10.85 35.86
CA PRO A 938 6.76 11.95 35.26
C PRO A 938 5.28 11.97 35.65
#